data_AF-A0A1D9QBL0-F1
#
_entry.id   AF-A0A1D9QBL0-F1
#
_cell.length_a   1.000
_cell.length_b   1.000
_cell.length_c   1.000
_cell.angle_alpha   90.00
_cell.angle_beta   90.00
_cell.angle_gamma   90.00
#
_symmetry.space_group_name_H-M   'P 1'
#
loop_
_entity.id
_entity.type
_entity.pdbx_description
1 polymer ?
#
loop_
_entity_poly.entity_id
_entity_poly.type
_entity_poly.pdbx_seq_one_letter_code
_entity_poly.pdbx_strand_id
1 'polypeptide(L)'
;MVDANNTSNATAPVNSTIQAWHKLQGHIIDKKYDAGYIILSYFVSFVGAWTAFELLNLRTTRKGRYNWTVLVFASISMGGVAIWCMHFVGDEGIILGDGDPTLQISYNQSSTSESFFLPVIVFFIAFWTVGSNETVDLPRVGLGGTLAGLGICGMHYLGQASIANYTCLYNIIWVLISAFIAISGSIGSIYLFFLWRSSWASGWSKKGTCACILAFAISGLHWLSSLGTHYRLNGLPTPPTSNPTQQFSIIVATVLTILAAIINITLKFMLFTHKQDTINRSQKLTLLAAIFDKHGNSLSEVFNTSHPIFLWIFRAAKNWHCVKDIIPAMRLNINDHIEKNRLGGKEEVSLVDSDGDLIKDYSIVFRELFCIAAADLANDLRIPMEKLGPLYDDVIGTGQKVPLSVIIKSRVSILSDLIERIIGDIKQKIKGGRRAIRRPRKDIEKDAGAGTGQLLFLVKKAQRREAEALQAAGYRFAKVEQVLPLLSYTMKIGDEDLTKHLSELWRFSNQDDMLEPGCHLACFAIRASVRGGFDIVVRKDAKSQIPTMTLPFETLEDWQKDFLTAMNTLNVSECQRFLAKAVKAKELPTREKTFSNQLLTTLQSLKYEIGDPIFSEACLISKPIEAPCRGTSENHRPGIGLLIAFRLMVPINTRRAPGKKCAFAPLTLFKLQQRVYKNALDHSFFVRAIYREFSPIFAATARDCSQEKKLLSSWRQTREYGHVELEVVEEHDPFGNAITRIVPKREKQLQARPTLERLRTLWDTRLGRSRDENDTSERSERQKPIRAASYQSMGILVSTEVARDVKHSSDKRNDEKGKGFDTKQGNRGVTAVVSEDVEPQTFVDELFQICVKNSGMPH
;
A
#
# COMPACT_ATOMS: atom_id res chain seq x y z
N MET A 1 -43.00 -84.30 46.11
CA MET A 1 -43.49 -83.46 47.23
C MET A 1 -42.61 -82.22 47.30
N VAL A 2 -43.09 -81.00 47.07
CA VAL A 2 -44.40 -80.55 46.57
C VAL A 2 -44.17 -79.30 45.71
N ASP A 3 -44.65 -79.38 44.47
CA ASP A 3 -45.21 -78.37 43.55
C ASP A 3 -44.57 -77.00 43.24
N ALA A 4 -44.87 -76.59 42.00
CA ALA A 4 -44.56 -75.31 41.39
C ALA A 4 -45.73 -74.32 41.52
N ASN A 5 -45.64 -73.22 40.76
CA ASN A 5 -46.66 -72.18 40.52
C ASN A 5 -46.92 -71.18 41.66
N ASN A 6 -46.43 -69.95 41.46
CA ASN A 6 -47.37 -68.83 41.35
C ASN A 6 -46.81 -67.70 40.47
N THR A 7 -47.06 -67.79 39.16
CA THR A 7 -47.01 -66.66 38.25
C THR A 7 -48.34 -65.92 38.29
N SER A 8 -48.40 -64.76 38.95
CA SER A 8 -49.54 -63.84 38.80
C SER A 8 -49.14 -62.37 38.96
N ASN A 9 -49.37 -61.59 37.89
CA ASN A 9 -49.54 -60.14 37.87
C ASN A 9 -48.35 -59.25 38.26
N ALA A 10 -47.42 -59.08 37.31
CA ALA A 10 -46.51 -57.92 37.23
C ALA A 10 -46.87 -56.98 36.05
N THR A 11 -48.16 -56.69 35.84
CA THR A 11 -48.68 -55.74 34.84
C THR A 11 -49.03 -54.37 35.43
N ALA A 12 -48.33 -53.97 36.49
CA ALA A 12 -48.38 -52.62 37.07
C ALA A 12 -46.94 -52.13 37.29
N PRO A 13 -46.40 -51.38 36.31
CA PRO A 13 -46.13 -49.97 36.61
C PRO A 13 -46.47 -48.99 35.45
N VAL A 14 -46.99 -49.46 34.32
CA VAL A 14 -47.26 -48.61 33.15
C VAL A 14 -48.55 -47.79 33.34
N ASN A 15 -49.66 -48.43 33.73
CA ASN A 15 -50.96 -47.77 33.88
C ASN A 15 -50.99 -46.74 35.01
N SER A 16 -50.30 -46.98 36.14
CA SER A 16 -50.19 -46.02 37.25
C SER A 16 -49.45 -44.75 36.83
N THR A 17 -48.39 -44.90 36.03
CA THR A 17 -47.58 -43.78 35.56
C THR A 17 -48.34 -42.98 34.49
N ILE A 18 -49.03 -43.64 33.56
CA ILE A 18 -49.94 -42.99 32.60
C ILE A 18 -51.10 -42.25 33.29
N GLN A 19 -51.65 -42.80 34.38
CA GLN A 19 -52.67 -42.11 35.18
C GLN A 19 -52.10 -40.90 35.95
N ALA A 20 -50.83 -40.94 36.38
CA ALA A 20 -50.15 -39.78 36.94
C ALA A 20 -49.92 -38.69 35.88
N TRP A 21 -49.50 -39.08 34.66
CA TRP A 21 -49.35 -38.17 33.52
C TRP A 21 -50.66 -37.46 33.14
N HIS A 22 -51.78 -38.20 33.11
CA HIS A 22 -53.10 -37.60 32.87
C HIS A 22 -53.50 -36.55 33.90
N LYS A 23 -53.04 -36.65 35.16
CA LYS A 23 -53.29 -35.63 36.19
C LYS A 23 -52.41 -34.38 36.00
N LEU A 24 -51.21 -34.53 35.46
CA LEU A 24 -50.26 -33.43 35.21
C LEU A 24 -50.58 -32.66 33.91
N GLN A 25 -51.30 -33.26 32.97
CA GLN A 25 -51.74 -32.60 31.75
C GLN A 25 -52.50 -31.29 32.06
N GLY A 26 -52.11 -30.20 31.41
CA GLY A 26 -52.74 -28.89 31.60
C GLY A 26 -52.42 -28.18 32.93
N HIS A 27 -51.59 -28.74 33.80
CA HIS A 27 -51.05 -28.08 34.98
C HIS A 27 -49.73 -27.38 34.67
N ILE A 28 -49.33 -26.44 35.54
CA ILE A 28 -48.01 -25.80 35.51
C ILE A 28 -47.03 -26.75 36.20
N ILE A 29 -45.89 -27.02 35.54
CA ILE A 29 -44.83 -27.87 36.09
C ILE A 29 -43.78 -27.00 36.80
N ASP A 30 -43.33 -27.44 37.97
CA ASP A 30 -42.27 -26.77 38.72
C ASP A 30 -40.93 -26.84 37.97
N LYS A 31 -40.19 -25.73 38.04
CA LYS A 31 -38.90 -25.52 37.36
C LYS A 31 -37.77 -25.31 38.35
N LYS A 32 -36.64 -25.95 38.10
CA LYS A 32 -35.36 -25.77 38.80
C LYS A 32 -34.30 -25.32 37.79
N TYR A 33 -33.25 -24.65 38.26
CA TYR A 33 -32.19 -24.15 37.41
C TYR A 33 -30.83 -24.75 37.76
N ASP A 34 -30.09 -25.19 36.75
CA ASP A 34 -28.72 -25.66 36.90
C ASP A 34 -27.72 -24.47 36.79
N ALA A 35 -26.94 -24.26 37.85
CA ALA A 35 -25.96 -23.18 37.93
C ALA A 35 -24.80 -23.31 36.91
N GLY A 36 -24.46 -24.54 36.52
CA GLY A 36 -23.46 -24.83 35.50
C GLY A 36 -23.91 -24.35 34.11
N TYR A 37 -25.16 -24.63 33.73
CA TYR A 37 -25.73 -24.16 32.46
C TYR A 37 -25.96 -22.64 32.45
N ILE A 38 -26.29 -22.01 33.58
CA ILE A 38 -26.32 -20.54 33.71
C ILE A 38 -24.95 -19.93 33.37
N ILE A 39 -23.87 -20.47 33.94
CA ILE A 39 -22.51 -19.98 33.69
C ILE A 39 -22.05 -20.30 32.25
N LEU A 40 -22.33 -21.51 31.76
CA LEU A 40 -21.95 -21.96 30.42
C LEU A 40 -22.63 -21.13 29.33
N SER A 41 -23.94 -20.88 29.44
CA SER A 41 -24.71 -20.07 28.48
C SER A 41 -24.16 -18.64 28.38
N TYR A 42 -23.75 -18.02 29.49
CA TYR A 42 -23.05 -16.74 29.48
C TYR A 42 -21.69 -16.81 28.74
N PHE A 43 -20.89 -17.85 28.95
CA PHE A 43 -19.62 -18.02 28.23
C PHE A 43 -19.82 -18.23 26.72
N VAL A 44 -20.82 -19.01 26.31
CA VAL A 44 -21.23 -19.16 24.90
C VAL A 44 -21.58 -17.80 24.30
N SER A 45 -22.40 -17.01 25.02
CA SER A 45 -22.77 -15.64 24.61
C SER A 45 -21.55 -14.73 24.44
N PHE A 46 -20.65 -14.75 25.42
CA PHE A 46 -19.43 -13.96 25.43
C PHE A 46 -18.48 -14.31 24.29
N VAL A 47 -18.27 -15.60 23.98
CA VAL A 47 -17.46 -16.03 22.83
C VAL A 47 -18.10 -15.54 21.53
N GLY A 48 -19.40 -15.74 21.32
CA GLY A 48 -20.10 -15.26 20.13
C GLY A 48 -20.02 -13.75 19.95
N ALA A 49 -20.24 -12.98 21.02
CA ALA A 49 -20.20 -11.52 21.02
C ALA A 49 -18.78 -10.97 20.81
N TRP A 50 -17.75 -11.58 21.42
CA TRP A 50 -16.35 -11.21 21.18
C TRP A 50 -15.98 -11.42 19.72
N THR A 51 -16.28 -12.59 19.18
CA THR A 51 -15.98 -12.93 17.77
C THR A 51 -16.61 -11.92 16.82
N ALA A 52 -17.88 -11.59 17.04
CA ALA A 52 -18.60 -10.60 16.24
C ALA A 52 -17.95 -9.21 16.33
N PHE A 53 -17.50 -8.76 17.50
CA PHE A 53 -16.79 -7.49 17.65
C PHE A 53 -15.37 -7.50 17.05
N GLU A 54 -14.65 -8.63 17.06
CA GLU A 54 -13.37 -8.73 16.32
C GLU A 54 -13.57 -8.76 14.81
N LEU A 55 -14.62 -9.41 14.30
CA LEU A 55 -14.97 -9.35 12.89
C LEU A 55 -15.39 -7.92 12.48
N LEU A 56 -16.28 -7.27 13.23
CA LEU A 56 -16.61 -5.85 13.03
C LEU A 56 -15.39 -4.94 13.18
N ASN A 57 -14.35 -5.36 13.90
CA ASN A 57 -13.09 -4.62 13.91
C ASN A 57 -12.46 -4.55 12.51
N LEU A 58 -12.43 -5.68 11.81
CA LEU A 58 -11.80 -5.80 10.48
C LEU A 58 -12.55 -4.98 9.41
N ARG A 59 -13.81 -4.60 9.66
CA ARG A 59 -14.59 -3.74 8.76
C ARG A 59 -14.05 -2.30 8.75
N THR A 60 -13.72 -1.81 7.56
CA THR A 60 -13.20 -0.47 7.28
C THR A 60 -14.20 0.45 6.57
N THR A 61 -15.14 -0.11 5.80
CA THR A 61 -16.13 0.68 5.05
C THR A 61 -17.45 -0.08 4.85
N ARG A 62 -18.47 0.60 4.32
CA ARG A 62 -19.76 0.01 3.91
C ARG A 62 -19.73 -0.63 2.52
N LYS A 63 -18.59 -0.58 1.79
CA LYS A 63 -18.46 -1.03 0.39
C LYS A 63 -17.36 -2.11 0.20
N GLY A 64 -17.43 -2.84 -0.90
CA GLY A 64 -16.42 -3.83 -1.31
C GLY A 64 -16.63 -5.22 -0.69
N ARG A 65 -16.31 -6.26 -1.46
CA ARG A 65 -16.62 -7.67 -1.13
C ARG A 65 -16.13 -8.09 0.26
N TYR A 66 -14.87 -7.75 0.59
CA TYR A 66 -14.28 -8.02 1.91
C TYR A 66 -15.14 -7.52 3.08
N ASN A 67 -15.56 -6.25 3.04
CA ASN A 67 -16.38 -5.65 4.11
C ASN A 67 -17.79 -6.26 4.21
N TRP A 68 -18.37 -6.72 3.09
CA TRP A 68 -19.64 -7.46 3.11
C TRP A 68 -19.48 -8.85 3.72
N THR A 69 -18.44 -9.60 3.32
CA THR A 69 -18.13 -10.93 3.89
C THR A 69 -17.88 -10.84 5.40
N VAL A 70 -17.08 -9.87 5.85
CA VAL A 70 -16.81 -9.59 7.27
C VAL A 70 -18.10 -9.28 8.04
N LEU A 71 -19.00 -8.47 7.45
CA LEU A 71 -20.28 -8.14 8.07
C LEU A 71 -21.19 -9.37 8.23
N VAL A 72 -21.32 -10.20 7.18
CA VAL A 72 -22.13 -11.43 7.21
C VAL A 72 -21.63 -12.37 8.30
N PHE A 73 -20.31 -12.63 8.39
CA PHE A 73 -19.75 -13.49 9.43
C PHE A 73 -19.94 -12.90 10.84
N ALA A 74 -19.83 -11.57 11.01
CA ALA A 74 -20.11 -10.94 12.30
C ALA A 74 -21.57 -11.12 12.74
N SER A 75 -22.52 -11.00 11.81
CA SER A 75 -23.95 -11.19 12.08
C SER A 75 -24.31 -12.65 12.35
N ILE A 76 -23.71 -13.61 11.63
CA ILE A 76 -23.84 -15.05 11.93
C ILE A 76 -23.28 -15.35 13.33
N SER A 77 -22.12 -14.79 13.69
CA SER A 77 -21.54 -15.00 15.01
C SER A 77 -22.37 -14.40 16.14
N MET A 78 -22.96 -13.21 15.94
CA MET A 78 -23.81 -12.59 16.95
C MET A 78 -25.17 -13.28 17.07
N GLY A 79 -25.90 -13.43 15.95
CA GLY A 79 -27.22 -14.04 15.97
C GLY A 79 -27.20 -15.54 16.26
N GLY A 80 -26.27 -16.26 15.61
CA GLY A 80 -26.11 -17.70 15.77
C GLY A 80 -25.44 -18.08 17.09
N VAL A 81 -24.21 -17.61 17.36
CA VAL A 81 -23.46 -18.06 18.56
C VAL A 81 -23.87 -17.28 19.80
N ALA A 82 -23.83 -15.94 19.74
CA ALA A 82 -24.00 -15.14 20.96
C ALA A 82 -25.42 -15.22 21.54
N ILE A 83 -26.42 -15.43 20.67
CA ILE A 83 -27.85 -15.38 21.00
C ILE A 83 -28.51 -16.75 20.87
N TRP A 84 -28.53 -17.36 19.67
CA TRP A 84 -29.25 -18.63 19.46
C TRP A 84 -28.59 -19.80 20.22
N CYS A 85 -27.28 -20.01 20.12
CA CYS A 85 -26.58 -21.07 20.86
C CYS A 85 -26.71 -20.85 22.39
N MET A 86 -26.60 -19.59 22.84
CA MET A 86 -26.81 -19.23 24.24
C MET A 86 -28.20 -19.62 24.74
N HIS A 87 -29.24 -19.34 23.95
CA HIS A 87 -30.63 -19.62 24.32
C HIS A 87 -30.88 -21.11 24.53
N PHE A 88 -30.52 -21.96 23.56
CA PHE A 88 -30.75 -23.40 23.67
C PHE A 88 -29.86 -24.04 24.75
N VAL A 89 -28.62 -23.60 24.93
CA VAL A 89 -27.77 -24.03 26.06
C VAL A 89 -28.29 -23.53 27.42
N GLY A 90 -29.02 -22.41 27.44
CA GLY A 90 -29.70 -21.90 28.63
C GLY A 90 -30.96 -22.71 28.98
N ASP A 91 -31.78 -23.05 27.98
CA ASP A 91 -32.99 -23.86 28.17
C ASP A 91 -32.66 -25.29 28.68
N GLU A 92 -31.52 -25.88 28.29
CA GLU A 92 -31.03 -27.14 28.92
C GLU A 92 -30.79 -27.02 30.44
N GLY A 93 -30.54 -25.80 30.93
CA GLY A 93 -30.43 -25.51 32.35
C GLY A 93 -31.77 -25.40 33.08
N ILE A 94 -32.91 -25.51 32.39
CA ILE A 94 -34.26 -25.44 32.94
C ILE A 94 -34.79 -26.87 33.16
N ILE A 95 -34.59 -27.38 34.37
CA ILE A 95 -35.00 -28.73 34.76
C ILE A 95 -36.47 -28.70 35.18
N LEU A 96 -37.33 -29.40 34.44
CA LEU A 96 -38.76 -29.53 34.74
C LEU A 96 -39.06 -30.84 35.48
N GLY A 97 -40.04 -30.83 36.38
CA GLY A 97 -40.61 -32.06 36.96
C GLY A 97 -39.59 -32.99 37.62
N ASP A 98 -38.75 -32.41 38.49
CA ASP A 98 -37.67 -33.11 39.21
C ASP A 98 -36.64 -33.86 38.34
N GLY A 99 -36.57 -33.54 37.05
CA GLY A 99 -35.60 -34.11 36.12
C GLY A 99 -36.06 -35.39 35.43
N ASP A 100 -37.36 -35.70 35.45
CA ASP A 100 -37.90 -36.82 34.66
C ASP A 100 -37.62 -36.59 33.15
N PRO A 101 -36.93 -37.52 32.46
CA PRO A 101 -36.55 -37.34 31.05
C PRO A 101 -37.76 -37.21 30.10
N THR A 102 -38.95 -37.64 30.51
CA THR A 102 -40.19 -37.52 29.71
C THR A 102 -40.89 -36.17 29.87
N LEU A 103 -40.52 -35.38 30.89
CA LEU A 103 -41.02 -34.01 31.12
C LEU A 103 -40.07 -32.91 30.62
N GLN A 104 -38.90 -33.23 30.07
CA GLN A 104 -37.99 -32.17 29.59
C GLN A 104 -38.48 -31.52 28.29
N ILE A 105 -38.00 -30.31 28.02
CA ILE A 105 -38.41 -29.49 26.89
C ILE A 105 -38.11 -30.21 25.56
N SER A 106 -39.08 -30.24 24.65
CA SER A 106 -38.93 -30.80 23.30
C SER A 106 -39.32 -29.78 22.25
N TYR A 107 -38.57 -29.71 21.15
CA TYR A 107 -38.65 -28.63 20.16
C TYR A 107 -39.12 -29.09 18.78
N ASN A 108 -39.91 -28.24 18.12
CA ASN A 108 -40.26 -28.40 16.71
C ASN A 108 -39.15 -27.86 15.79
N GLN A 109 -38.57 -28.74 14.98
CA GLN A 109 -37.43 -28.47 14.11
C GLN A 109 -37.64 -27.27 13.16
N SER A 110 -38.85 -27.06 12.61
CA SER A 110 -39.11 -25.93 11.70
C SER A 110 -38.98 -24.60 12.42
N SER A 111 -39.70 -24.42 13.52
CA SER A 111 -39.72 -23.18 14.33
C SER A 111 -38.35 -22.91 15.00
N THR A 112 -37.61 -23.96 15.39
CA THR A 112 -36.23 -23.83 15.86
C THR A 112 -35.27 -23.35 14.77
N SER A 113 -35.49 -23.70 13.51
CA SER A 113 -34.68 -23.19 12.39
C SER A 113 -35.01 -21.72 12.07
N GLU A 114 -36.28 -21.32 12.17
CA GLU A 114 -36.71 -19.93 12.00
C GLU A 114 -36.13 -19.00 13.07
N SER A 115 -36.04 -19.47 14.32
CA SER A 115 -35.43 -18.71 15.43
C SER A 115 -33.91 -18.48 15.27
N PHE A 116 -33.22 -19.25 14.41
CA PHE A 116 -31.82 -19.00 14.05
C PHE A 116 -31.67 -17.85 13.05
N PHE A 117 -32.50 -17.80 12.00
CA PHE A 117 -32.35 -16.80 10.94
C PHE A 117 -32.77 -15.39 11.36
N LEU A 118 -33.81 -15.27 12.20
CA LEU A 118 -34.31 -13.98 12.69
C LEU A 118 -33.20 -13.09 13.30
N PRO A 119 -32.45 -13.52 14.35
CA PRO A 119 -31.41 -12.68 14.94
C PRO A 119 -30.26 -12.40 13.96
N VAL A 120 -29.89 -13.35 13.08
CA VAL A 120 -28.83 -13.13 12.09
C VAL A 120 -29.20 -12.00 11.12
N ILE A 121 -30.45 -11.96 10.63
CA ILE A 121 -30.95 -10.90 9.75
C ILE A 121 -31.05 -9.57 10.50
N VAL A 122 -31.60 -9.56 11.72
CA VAL A 122 -31.74 -8.32 12.52
C VAL A 122 -30.36 -7.74 12.87
N PHE A 123 -29.39 -8.56 13.27
CA PHE A 123 -28.03 -8.08 13.54
C PHE A 123 -27.25 -7.71 12.28
N PHE A 124 -27.57 -8.29 11.12
CA PHE A 124 -27.06 -7.80 9.84
C PHE A 124 -27.53 -6.37 9.57
N ILE A 125 -28.82 -6.10 9.75
CA ILE A 125 -29.39 -4.76 9.59
C ILE A 125 -28.82 -3.80 10.65
N ALA A 126 -28.74 -4.19 11.92
CA ALA A 126 -28.20 -3.36 13.01
C ALA A 126 -26.73 -2.99 12.77
N PHE A 127 -25.86 -3.94 12.42
CA PHE A 127 -24.45 -3.64 12.11
C PHE A 127 -24.30 -2.86 10.79
N TRP A 128 -25.25 -2.98 9.86
CA TRP A 128 -25.29 -2.14 8.65
C TRP A 128 -25.68 -0.68 8.96
N THR A 129 -26.74 -0.45 9.76
CA THR A 129 -27.25 0.89 10.10
C THR A 129 -26.24 1.70 10.90
N VAL A 130 -25.61 1.09 11.91
CA VAL A 130 -24.53 1.70 12.69
C VAL A 130 -23.34 2.04 11.78
N GLY A 131 -22.87 1.07 10.97
CA GLY A 131 -21.87 1.29 9.93
C GLY A 131 -20.42 1.07 10.37
N SER A 132 -19.51 1.88 9.84
CA SER A 132 -18.05 1.67 9.92
C SER A 132 -17.24 2.96 10.12
N ASN A 133 -17.89 4.09 10.34
CA ASN A 133 -17.21 5.38 10.52
C ASN A 133 -16.54 5.43 11.90
N GLU A 134 -15.44 6.17 12.02
CA GLU A 134 -14.71 6.33 13.28
C GLU A 134 -15.36 7.38 14.21
N THR A 135 -16.18 8.27 13.66
CA THR A 135 -16.99 9.25 14.41
C THR A 135 -18.23 8.58 15.01
N VAL A 136 -18.45 8.73 16.32
CA VAL A 136 -19.66 8.21 16.99
C VAL A 136 -20.89 9.00 16.54
N ASP A 137 -21.77 8.35 15.77
CA ASP A 137 -23.02 8.92 15.28
C ASP A 137 -24.17 8.45 16.19
N LEU A 138 -24.43 9.23 17.25
CA LEU A 138 -25.39 8.87 18.32
C LEU A 138 -26.75 8.34 17.82
N PRO A 139 -27.47 8.99 16.88
CA PRO A 139 -28.76 8.47 16.41
C PRO A 139 -28.63 7.12 15.69
N ARG A 140 -27.50 6.84 15.01
CA ARG A 140 -27.25 5.51 14.41
C ARG A 140 -26.93 4.45 15.46
N VAL A 141 -26.17 4.80 16.49
CA VAL A 141 -25.90 3.91 17.64
C VAL A 141 -27.19 3.58 18.39
N GLY A 142 -28.04 4.58 18.63
CA GLY A 142 -29.36 4.38 19.22
C GLY A 142 -30.25 3.45 18.38
N LEU A 143 -30.46 3.78 17.10
CA LEU A 143 -31.26 2.96 16.19
C LEU A 143 -30.74 1.52 16.07
N GLY A 144 -29.42 1.34 15.91
CA GLY A 144 -28.79 0.03 15.81
C GLY A 144 -28.84 -0.77 17.11
N GLY A 145 -28.67 -0.12 18.27
CA GLY A 145 -28.77 -0.75 19.59
C GLY A 145 -30.20 -1.15 19.93
N THR A 146 -31.20 -0.36 19.57
CA THR A 146 -32.61 -0.74 19.70
C THR A 146 -32.95 -1.92 18.79
N LEU A 147 -32.50 -1.92 17.53
CA LEU A 147 -32.68 -3.07 16.62
C LEU A 147 -32.00 -4.34 17.16
N ALA A 148 -30.77 -4.22 17.69
CA ALA A 148 -30.07 -5.34 18.33
C ALA A 148 -30.84 -5.89 19.54
N GLY A 149 -31.30 -5.01 20.45
CA GLY A 149 -32.12 -5.39 21.60
C GLY A 149 -33.42 -6.09 21.20
N LEU A 150 -34.15 -5.54 20.23
CA LEU A 150 -35.36 -6.17 19.68
C LEU A 150 -35.06 -7.53 19.01
N GLY A 151 -33.90 -7.68 18.37
CA GLY A 151 -33.45 -8.96 17.81
C GLY A 151 -33.19 -10.03 18.88
N ILE A 152 -32.63 -9.64 20.03
CA ILE A 152 -32.46 -10.52 21.20
C ILE A 152 -33.83 -10.93 21.77
N CYS A 153 -34.75 -9.97 21.97
CA CYS A 153 -36.11 -10.25 22.43
C CYS A 153 -36.86 -11.19 21.48
N GLY A 154 -36.85 -10.87 20.18
CA GLY A 154 -37.55 -11.63 19.15
C GLY A 154 -37.02 -13.06 19.03
N MET A 155 -35.70 -13.25 19.11
CA MET A 155 -35.11 -14.59 19.14
C MET A 155 -35.56 -15.38 20.37
N HIS A 156 -35.53 -14.79 21.56
CA HIS A 156 -35.91 -15.51 22.78
C HIS A 156 -37.37 -15.99 22.73
N TYR A 157 -38.33 -15.12 22.39
CA TYR A 157 -39.74 -15.53 22.33
C TYR A 157 -40.06 -16.46 21.16
N LEU A 158 -39.34 -16.35 20.03
CA LEU A 158 -39.47 -17.30 18.92
C LEU A 158 -38.85 -18.68 19.24
N GLY A 159 -37.78 -18.71 20.04
CA GLY A 159 -37.21 -19.93 20.61
C GLY A 159 -38.19 -20.63 21.55
N GLN A 160 -38.75 -19.88 22.50
CA GLN A 160 -39.79 -20.39 23.42
C GLN A 160 -41.07 -20.83 22.69
N ALA A 161 -41.45 -20.16 21.60
CA ALA A 161 -42.56 -20.58 20.73
C ALA A 161 -42.25 -21.84 19.89
N SER A 162 -40.99 -22.29 19.82
CA SER A 162 -40.62 -23.56 19.18
C SER A 162 -40.76 -24.79 20.10
N ILE A 163 -41.10 -24.59 21.38
CA ILE A 163 -41.38 -25.67 22.34
C ILE A 163 -42.70 -26.35 21.98
N ALA A 164 -42.67 -27.66 21.77
CA ALA A 164 -43.79 -28.45 21.26
C ALA A 164 -44.67 -29.05 22.39
N ASN A 165 -44.06 -29.45 23.51
CA ASN A 165 -44.72 -30.16 24.61
C ASN A 165 -45.26 -29.25 25.74
N TYR A 166 -45.03 -27.94 25.68
CA TYR A 166 -45.51 -26.98 26.68
C TYR A 166 -46.13 -25.74 26.03
N THR A 167 -47.20 -25.22 26.66
CA THR A 167 -47.66 -23.86 26.41
C THR A 167 -46.98 -22.93 27.41
N CYS A 168 -46.15 -22.02 26.90
CA CYS A 168 -45.44 -21.03 27.69
C CYS A 168 -46.36 -19.84 28.03
N LEU A 169 -46.61 -19.61 29.32
CA LEU A 169 -47.38 -18.47 29.82
C LEU A 169 -46.41 -17.40 30.35
N TYR A 170 -46.43 -16.22 29.73
CA TYR A 170 -45.48 -15.14 30.03
C TYR A 170 -46.06 -14.08 30.96
N ASN A 171 -45.35 -13.76 32.04
CA ASN A 171 -45.66 -12.59 32.87
C ASN A 171 -45.11 -11.30 32.23
N ILE A 172 -46.03 -10.40 31.85
CA ILE A 172 -45.75 -9.14 31.14
C ILE A 172 -44.69 -8.28 31.86
N ILE A 173 -44.66 -8.27 33.20
CA ILE A 173 -43.69 -7.45 33.95
C ILE A 173 -42.25 -7.92 33.67
N TRP A 174 -42.02 -9.24 33.70
CA TRP A 174 -40.71 -9.81 33.40
C TRP A 174 -40.30 -9.62 31.94
N VAL A 175 -41.27 -9.72 31.00
CA VAL A 175 -41.06 -9.41 29.57
C VAL A 175 -40.60 -7.96 29.36
N LEU A 176 -41.22 -7.00 30.03
CA LEU A 176 -40.85 -5.58 29.90
C LEU A 176 -39.48 -5.27 30.52
N ILE A 177 -39.19 -5.83 31.70
CA ILE A 177 -37.90 -5.63 32.38
C ILE A 177 -36.75 -6.27 31.59
N SER A 178 -36.93 -7.50 31.10
CA SER A 178 -35.90 -8.21 30.33
C SER A 178 -35.62 -7.51 28.99
N ALA A 179 -36.66 -7.05 28.29
CA ALA A 179 -36.53 -6.27 27.06
C ALA A 179 -35.81 -4.93 27.28
N PHE A 180 -36.10 -4.22 28.38
CA PHE A 180 -35.42 -2.97 28.73
C PHE A 180 -33.91 -3.19 28.97
N ILE A 181 -33.55 -4.27 29.67
CA ILE A 181 -32.14 -4.65 29.92
C ILE A 181 -31.43 -5.00 28.60
N ALA A 182 -32.05 -5.77 27.70
CA ALA A 182 -31.45 -6.10 26.41
C ALA A 182 -31.23 -4.86 25.53
N ILE A 183 -32.20 -3.94 25.44
CA ILE A 183 -32.09 -2.72 24.64
C ILE A 183 -31.02 -1.78 25.22
N SER A 184 -31.07 -1.48 26.52
CA SER A 184 -30.11 -0.59 27.17
C SER A 184 -28.68 -1.13 27.14
N GLY A 185 -28.50 -2.44 27.41
CA GLY A 185 -27.21 -3.12 27.30
C GLY A 185 -26.66 -3.17 25.87
N SER A 186 -27.52 -3.36 24.87
CA SER A 186 -27.14 -3.33 23.44
C SER A 186 -26.67 -1.94 23.00
N ILE A 187 -27.43 -0.89 23.36
CA ILE A 187 -27.04 0.50 23.07
C ILE A 187 -25.71 0.83 23.78
N GLY A 188 -25.57 0.49 25.06
CA GLY A 188 -24.35 0.74 25.84
C GLY A 188 -23.12 0.03 25.30
N SER A 189 -23.24 -1.25 24.93
CA SER A 189 -22.12 -2.01 24.36
C SER A 189 -21.69 -1.49 22.99
N ILE A 190 -22.64 -1.18 22.09
CA ILE A 190 -22.33 -0.59 20.77
C ILE A 190 -21.73 0.81 20.94
N TYR A 191 -22.24 1.63 21.85
CA TYR A 191 -21.66 2.94 22.16
C TYR A 191 -20.19 2.84 22.60
N LEU A 192 -19.89 1.96 23.57
CA LEU A 192 -18.53 1.73 24.05
C LEU A 192 -17.60 1.15 22.96
N PHE A 193 -18.12 0.26 22.10
CA PHE A 193 -17.40 -0.27 20.94
C PHE A 193 -16.90 0.88 20.04
N PHE A 194 -17.75 1.85 19.69
CA PHE A 194 -17.35 2.98 18.85
C PHE A 194 -16.49 4.00 19.60
N LEU A 195 -16.80 4.31 20.86
CA LEU A 195 -16.03 5.25 21.68
C LEU A 195 -14.56 4.82 21.82
N TRP A 196 -14.31 3.53 22.06
CA TRP A 196 -12.94 3.03 22.20
C TRP A 196 -12.26 2.66 20.88
N ARG A 197 -12.99 2.60 19.76
CA ARG A 197 -12.51 2.09 18.45
C ARG A 197 -11.19 2.70 17.98
N SER A 198 -10.96 3.98 18.24
CA SER A 198 -9.71 4.69 17.91
C SER A 198 -8.51 4.21 18.75
N SER A 199 -8.72 3.83 20.01
CA SER A 199 -7.67 3.34 20.92
C SER A 199 -7.44 1.82 20.88
N TRP A 200 -8.01 1.11 19.91
CA TRP A 200 -7.97 -0.37 19.87
C TRP A 200 -6.61 -0.98 19.51
N ALA A 201 -5.63 -0.16 19.10
CA ALA A 201 -4.25 -0.60 18.84
C ALA A 201 -3.50 -1.05 20.10
N SER A 202 -3.91 -0.65 21.31
CA SER A 202 -3.10 -0.77 22.54
C SER A 202 -3.69 -1.59 23.69
N GLY A 203 -4.90 -2.15 23.60
CA GLY A 203 -5.46 -2.93 24.72
C GLY A 203 -6.59 -3.89 24.38
N TRP A 204 -6.39 -5.19 24.62
CA TRP A 204 -7.39 -6.24 24.42
C TRP A 204 -8.53 -6.18 25.45
N SER A 205 -8.25 -5.67 26.65
CA SER A 205 -9.22 -5.53 27.75
C SER A 205 -10.47 -4.73 27.36
N LYS A 206 -10.30 -3.60 26.64
CA LYS A 206 -11.39 -2.71 26.23
C LYS A 206 -12.44 -3.40 25.34
N LYS A 207 -12.01 -4.29 24.44
CA LYS A 207 -12.92 -5.08 23.59
C LYS A 207 -13.71 -6.09 24.43
N GLY A 208 -13.03 -6.72 25.40
CA GLY A 208 -13.64 -7.65 26.33
C GLY A 208 -14.73 -7.04 27.18
N THR A 209 -14.52 -5.82 27.68
CA THR A 209 -15.56 -5.08 28.41
C THR A 209 -16.84 -4.91 27.58
N CYS A 210 -16.74 -4.54 26.30
CA CYS A 210 -17.91 -4.44 25.41
C CYS A 210 -18.62 -5.80 25.22
N ALA A 211 -17.85 -6.87 24.99
CA ALA A 211 -18.37 -8.23 24.82
C ALA A 211 -19.04 -8.75 26.09
N CYS A 212 -18.45 -8.54 27.28
CA CYS A 212 -19.03 -8.90 28.57
C CYS A 212 -20.38 -8.19 28.81
N ILE A 213 -20.45 -6.88 28.56
CA ILE A 213 -21.69 -6.10 28.75
C ILE A 213 -22.81 -6.64 27.85
N LEU A 214 -22.49 -6.97 26.59
CA LEU A 214 -23.49 -7.50 25.66
C LEU A 214 -23.90 -8.93 26.01
N ALA A 215 -22.95 -9.81 26.37
CA ALA A 215 -23.23 -11.16 26.83
C ALA A 215 -24.09 -11.17 28.11
N PHE A 216 -23.86 -10.22 29.01
CA PHE A 216 -24.69 -10.02 30.20
C PHE A 216 -26.10 -9.54 29.83
N ALA A 217 -26.25 -8.65 28.85
CA ALA A 217 -27.56 -8.19 28.38
C ALA A 217 -28.36 -9.32 27.69
N ILE A 218 -27.71 -10.15 26.87
CA ILE A 218 -28.32 -11.32 26.21
C ILE A 218 -28.73 -12.37 27.25
N SER A 219 -27.78 -12.78 28.10
CA SER A 219 -28.01 -13.83 29.10
C SER A 219 -29.02 -13.38 30.16
N GLY A 220 -28.92 -12.12 30.59
CA GLY A 220 -29.86 -11.49 31.52
C GLY A 220 -31.28 -11.47 30.97
N LEU A 221 -31.49 -11.14 29.69
CA LEU A 221 -32.82 -11.22 29.09
C LEU A 221 -33.38 -12.65 29.12
N HIS A 222 -32.57 -13.64 28.72
CA HIS A 222 -33.01 -15.04 28.71
C HIS A 222 -33.41 -15.47 30.13
N TRP A 223 -32.53 -15.35 31.13
CA TRP A 223 -32.80 -15.84 32.48
C TRP A 223 -33.94 -15.08 33.20
N LEU A 224 -34.07 -13.75 33.01
CA LEU A 224 -35.22 -13.00 33.56
C LEU A 224 -36.55 -13.37 32.88
N SER A 225 -36.52 -13.67 31.58
CA SER A 225 -37.72 -14.11 30.86
C SER A 225 -38.11 -15.54 31.27
N SER A 226 -37.15 -16.44 31.43
CA SER A 226 -37.35 -17.80 31.94
C SER A 226 -37.88 -17.80 33.39
N LEU A 227 -37.45 -16.85 34.24
CA LEU A 227 -38.07 -16.61 35.55
C LEU A 227 -39.55 -16.23 35.45
N GLY A 228 -39.92 -15.37 34.50
CA GLY A 228 -41.29 -14.95 34.22
C GLY A 228 -42.16 -15.91 33.39
N THR A 229 -41.62 -17.04 32.94
CA THR A 229 -42.33 -18.02 32.10
C THR A 229 -42.83 -19.21 32.92
N HIS A 230 -44.11 -19.56 32.77
CA HIS A 230 -44.69 -20.77 33.37
C HIS A 230 -44.98 -21.81 32.27
N TYR A 231 -44.48 -23.03 32.46
CA TYR A 231 -44.61 -24.13 31.50
C TYR A 231 -45.83 -24.98 31.82
N ARG A 232 -46.86 -24.89 30.97
CA ARG A 232 -48.10 -25.67 31.09
C ARG A 232 -48.06 -26.90 30.17
N LEU A 233 -48.15 -28.10 30.71
CA LEU A 233 -47.94 -29.35 29.94
C LEU A 233 -49.04 -29.58 28.89
N ASN A 234 -48.64 -29.76 27.62
CA ASN A 234 -49.54 -30.02 26.49
C ASN A 234 -49.59 -31.53 26.16
N GLY A 235 -50.67 -32.21 26.56
CA GLY A 235 -50.89 -33.61 26.21
C GLY A 235 -50.17 -34.63 27.11
N LEU A 236 -50.17 -35.90 26.69
CA LEU A 236 -49.41 -36.96 27.35
C LEU A 236 -47.94 -36.94 26.90
N PRO A 237 -46.98 -37.24 27.80
CA PRO A 237 -45.60 -37.48 27.41
C PRO A 237 -45.51 -38.63 26.40
N THR A 238 -44.91 -38.37 25.24
CA THR A 238 -44.50 -39.45 24.33
C THR A 238 -43.38 -40.27 24.97
N PRO A 239 -43.36 -41.60 24.84
CA PRO A 239 -42.31 -42.44 25.42
C PRO A 239 -40.93 -42.04 24.88
N PRO A 240 -39.83 -42.32 25.62
CA PRO A 240 -38.51 -41.74 25.39
C PRO A 240 -37.77 -42.35 24.18
N THR A 241 -38.31 -42.15 22.97
CA THR A 241 -37.55 -42.27 21.73
C THR A 241 -36.71 -41.00 21.54
N SER A 242 -35.60 -40.92 22.28
CA SER A 242 -34.46 -40.00 22.12
C SER A 242 -34.78 -38.67 21.40
N ASN A 243 -35.10 -37.60 22.13
CA ASN A 243 -35.43 -36.26 21.58
C ASN A 243 -34.39 -35.79 20.53
N PRO A 244 -34.63 -35.97 19.21
CA PRO A 244 -33.56 -35.78 18.22
C PRO A 244 -33.27 -34.31 18.01
N THR A 245 -34.29 -33.46 18.16
CA THR A 245 -34.25 -32.01 17.91
C THR A 245 -33.51 -31.25 19.03
N GLN A 246 -33.67 -31.68 20.28
CA GLN A 246 -32.93 -31.17 21.43
C GLN A 246 -31.42 -31.47 21.27
N GLN A 247 -31.08 -32.75 21.05
CA GLN A 247 -29.70 -33.18 20.80
C GLN A 247 -29.09 -32.48 19.56
N PHE A 248 -29.85 -32.34 18.47
CA PHE A 248 -29.42 -31.61 17.28
C PHE A 248 -29.07 -30.15 17.58
N SER A 249 -29.91 -29.45 18.34
CA SER A 249 -29.68 -28.04 18.70
C SER A 249 -28.42 -27.87 19.55
N ILE A 250 -28.17 -28.77 20.50
CA ILE A 250 -26.95 -28.79 21.34
C ILE A 250 -25.70 -29.11 20.51
N ILE A 251 -25.77 -30.07 19.58
CA ILE A 251 -24.66 -30.42 18.69
C ILE A 251 -24.31 -29.22 17.80
N VAL A 252 -25.31 -28.58 17.18
CA VAL A 252 -25.11 -27.36 16.38
C VAL A 252 -24.54 -26.23 17.23
N ALA A 253 -25.06 -26.02 18.44
CA ALA A 253 -24.58 -24.99 19.35
C ALA A 253 -23.11 -25.20 19.76
N THR A 254 -22.72 -26.44 20.03
CA THR A 254 -21.36 -26.83 20.39
C THR A 254 -20.41 -26.64 19.21
N VAL A 255 -20.77 -27.12 18.01
CA VAL A 255 -19.97 -26.95 16.79
C VAL A 255 -19.77 -25.47 16.45
N LEU A 256 -20.83 -24.66 16.48
CA LEU A 256 -20.74 -23.23 16.18
C LEU A 256 -19.91 -22.47 17.22
N THR A 257 -20.00 -22.82 18.50
CA THR A 257 -19.21 -22.21 19.57
C THR A 257 -17.72 -22.57 19.45
N ILE A 258 -17.40 -23.85 19.16
CA ILE A 258 -16.02 -24.29 18.90
C ILE A 258 -15.45 -23.58 17.67
N LEU A 259 -16.23 -23.47 16.59
CA LEU A 259 -15.80 -22.76 15.37
C LEU A 259 -15.53 -21.28 15.66
N ALA A 260 -16.38 -20.59 16.43
CA ALA A 260 -16.15 -19.21 16.85
C ALA A 260 -14.91 -19.05 17.74
N ALA A 261 -14.66 -20.00 18.66
CA ALA A 261 -13.45 -20.03 19.47
C ALA A 261 -12.18 -20.20 18.60
N ILE A 262 -12.21 -21.13 17.63
CA ILE A 262 -11.12 -21.33 16.66
C ILE A 262 -10.91 -20.04 15.85
N ILE A 263 -11.96 -19.42 15.30
CA ILE A 263 -11.86 -18.17 14.55
C ILE A 263 -11.21 -17.06 15.38
N ASN A 264 -11.55 -16.91 16.67
CA ASN A 264 -10.86 -15.94 17.54
C ASN A 264 -9.37 -16.26 17.72
N ILE A 265 -9.03 -17.53 17.94
CA ILE A 265 -7.64 -17.95 18.14
C ILE A 265 -6.85 -17.74 16.85
N THR A 266 -7.38 -18.13 15.69
CA THR A 266 -6.76 -17.90 14.38
C THR A 266 -6.64 -16.41 14.06
N LEU A 267 -7.65 -15.59 14.32
CA LEU A 267 -7.57 -14.13 14.11
C LEU A 267 -6.52 -13.50 15.03
N LYS A 268 -6.47 -13.90 16.31
CA LYS A 268 -5.44 -13.42 17.26
C LYS A 268 -4.05 -13.87 16.84
N PHE A 269 -3.89 -15.13 16.41
CA PHE A 269 -2.63 -15.66 15.90
C PHE A 269 -2.20 -14.94 14.63
N MET A 270 -3.10 -14.73 13.65
CA MET A 270 -2.82 -13.99 12.41
C MET A 270 -2.48 -12.52 12.66
N LEU A 271 -3.16 -11.84 13.60
CA LEU A 271 -2.80 -10.47 13.98
C LEU A 271 -1.49 -10.42 14.78
N PHE A 272 -1.18 -11.45 15.57
CA PHE A 272 0.07 -11.57 16.30
C PHE A 272 1.24 -11.88 15.36
N THR A 273 1.12 -12.86 14.47
CA THR A 273 2.11 -13.18 13.45
C THR A 273 2.27 -12.03 12.48
N HIS A 274 1.21 -11.40 11.97
CA HIS A 274 1.34 -10.22 11.11
C HIS A 274 1.98 -9.03 11.85
N LYS A 275 1.72 -8.84 13.15
CA LYS A 275 2.43 -7.82 13.95
C LYS A 275 3.90 -8.18 14.17
N GLN A 276 4.19 -9.44 14.44
CA GLN A 276 5.56 -9.93 14.62
C GLN A 276 6.31 -9.91 13.29
N ASP A 277 5.65 -10.20 12.17
CA ASP A 277 6.17 -10.16 10.81
C ASP A 277 6.31 -8.73 10.30
N THR A 278 5.48 -7.77 10.69
CA THR A 278 5.76 -6.35 10.37
C THR A 278 6.89 -5.80 11.21
N ILE A 279 7.01 -6.18 12.50
CA ILE A 279 8.18 -5.85 13.33
C ILE A 279 9.45 -6.53 12.77
N ASN A 280 9.34 -7.80 12.36
CA ASN A 280 10.46 -8.55 11.78
C ASN A 280 10.78 -8.06 10.37
N ARG A 281 9.82 -7.63 9.52
CA ARG A 281 10.05 -7.07 8.17
C ARG A 281 10.57 -5.63 8.23
N SER A 282 10.11 -4.82 9.19
CA SER A 282 10.74 -3.52 9.47
C SER A 282 12.14 -3.65 10.09
N GLN A 283 12.54 -4.87 10.49
CA GLN A 283 13.93 -5.24 10.80
C GLN A 283 14.64 -5.93 9.62
N LYS A 284 13.94 -6.70 8.78
CA LYS A 284 14.46 -7.50 7.65
C LYS A 284 14.44 -6.81 6.28
N LEU A 285 14.14 -5.52 6.23
CA LEU A 285 14.61 -4.64 5.15
C LEU A 285 15.54 -3.55 5.71
N THR A 286 16.45 -3.97 6.58
CA THR A 286 17.74 -3.28 6.69
C THR A 286 18.82 -4.25 6.26
N LEU A 287 19.41 -3.99 5.09
CA LEU A 287 20.62 -4.68 4.65
C LEU A 287 21.79 -4.13 5.48
N LEU A 288 21.81 -4.51 6.75
CA LEU A 288 22.79 -4.13 7.77
C LEU A 288 24.09 -4.93 7.59
N ALA A 289 24.66 -4.84 6.39
CA ALA A 289 26.09 -4.70 6.33
C ALA A 289 26.41 -3.24 6.68
N ALA A 290 26.78 -3.01 7.94
CA ALA A 290 27.55 -1.82 8.29
C ALA A 290 28.95 -2.02 7.68
N ILE A 291 29.07 -1.78 6.37
CA ILE A 291 30.34 -1.87 5.67
C ILE A 291 31.16 -0.68 6.15
N PHE A 292 32.17 -0.99 6.94
CA PHE A 292 33.23 -0.07 7.24
C PHE A 292 34.28 -0.21 6.15
N ASP A 293 34.66 0.91 5.54
CA ASP A 293 35.90 0.97 4.76
C ASP A 293 37.10 0.52 5.63
N LYS A 294 38.24 0.19 5.03
CA LYS A 294 39.48 -0.21 5.73
C LYS A 294 39.98 0.87 6.72
N HIS A 295 39.45 2.08 6.61
CA HIS A 295 39.66 3.22 7.50
C HIS A 295 38.61 3.41 8.62
N GLY A 296 37.59 2.55 8.72
CA GLY A 296 36.55 2.62 9.75
C GLY A 296 35.37 3.53 9.43
N ASN A 297 35.22 3.99 8.19
CA ASN A 297 34.12 4.87 7.75
C ASN A 297 32.89 4.05 7.35
N SER A 298 31.72 4.35 7.92
CA SER A 298 30.47 3.64 7.61
C SER A 298 29.90 4.02 6.23
N LEU A 299 29.51 3.03 5.42
CA LEU A 299 28.82 3.22 4.14
C LEU A 299 27.52 4.03 4.24
N SER A 300 26.95 4.19 5.45
CA SER A 300 25.82 5.11 5.70
C SER A 300 26.13 6.58 5.42
N GLU A 301 27.41 6.98 5.34
CA GLU A 301 27.81 8.30 4.85
C GLU A 301 27.90 8.38 3.31
N VAL A 302 28.06 7.23 2.65
CA VAL A 302 28.33 7.11 1.21
C VAL A 302 27.04 7.14 0.38
N PHE A 303 25.98 6.44 0.80
CA PHE A 303 24.70 6.50 0.08
C PHE A 303 23.91 7.75 0.49
N ASN A 304 23.78 8.69 -0.45
CA ASN A 304 23.11 9.97 -0.27
C ASN A 304 22.53 10.47 -1.61
N THR A 305 21.92 11.66 -1.62
CA THR A 305 21.26 12.25 -2.79
C THR A 305 22.18 12.57 -3.98
N SER A 306 23.49 12.64 -3.76
CA SER A 306 24.50 12.79 -4.83
C SER A 306 24.96 11.46 -5.42
N HIS A 307 24.60 10.32 -4.81
CA HIS A 307 25.12 9.00 -5.16
C HIS A 307 24.58 8.53 -6.54
N PRO A 308 25.41 7.98 -7.44
CA PRO A 308 24.98 7.60 -8.79
C PRO A 308 23.80 6.61 -8.83
N ILE A 309 23.73 5.68 -7.88
CA ILE A 309 22.59 4.76 -7.75
C ILE A 309 21.33 5.51 -7.33
N PHE A 310 21.42 6.47 -6.39
CA PHE A 310 20.28 7.29 -5.96
C PHE A 310 19.71 8.09 -7.15
N LEU A 311 20.59 8.72 -7.93
CA LEU A 311 20.22 9.47 -9.14
C LEU A 311 19.51 8.57 -10.16
N TRP A 312 19.99 7.34 -10.37
CA TRP A 312 19.33 6.37 -11.25
C TRP A 312 17.93 5.97 -10.74
N ILE A 313 17.79 5.60 -9.47
CA ILE A 313 16.47 5.18 -8.92
C ILE A 313 15.48 6.34 -8.84
N PHE A 314 15.95 7.58 -8.61
CA PHE A 314 15.13 8.79 -8.65
C PHE A 314 14.58 9.04 -10.06
N ARG A 315 15.41 8.84 -11.10
CA ARG A 315 15.00 8.93 -12.51
C ARG A 315 13.98 7.84 -12.87
N ALA A 316 14.22 6.60 -12.44
CA ALA A 316 13.29 5.48 -12.66
C ALA A 316 11.93 5.69 -11.96
N ALA A 317 11.93 6.14 -10.71
CA ALA A 317 10.70 6.37 -9.95
C ALA A 317 9.84 7.53 -10.49
N LYS A 318 10.43 8.46 -11.24
CA LYS A 318 9.68 9.52 -11.96
C LYS A 318 8.94 8.99 -13.20
N ASN A 319 9.31 7.81 -13.73
CA ASN A 319 8.64 7.19 -14.87
C ASN A 319 8.73 5.67 -14.84
N TRP A 320 7.91 5.02 -14.01
CA TRP A 320 7.91 3.56 -13.82
C TRP A 320 7.68 2.72 -15.09
N HIS A 321 7.14 3.32 -16.17
CA HIS A 321 7.03 2.65 -17.47
C HIS A 321 8.39 2.20 -18.03
N CYS A 322 9.51 2.83 -17.65
CA CYS A 322 10.83 2.45 -18.15
C CYS A 322 11.37 1.12 -17.57
N VAL A 323 10.84 0.64 -16.44
CA VAL A 323 11.32 -0.59 -15.78
C VAL A 323 10.27 -1.70 -15.76
N LYS A 324 8.97 -1.37 -15.78
CA LYS A 324 7.87 -2.35 -15.60
C LYS A 324 8.06 -3.68 -16.33
N ASP A 325 8.38 -3.63 -17.63
CA ASP A 325 8.47 -4.81 -18.49
C ASP A 325 9.74 -5.65 -18.25
N ILE A 326 10.72 -5.09 -17.53
CA ILE A 326 12.04 -5.66 -17.21
C ILE A 326 12.02 -6.42 -15.87
N ILE A 327 11.10 -6.07 -14.96
CA ILE A 327 11.04 -6.62 -13.59
C ILE A 327 10.91 -8.15 -13.53
N PRO A 328 10.18 -8.85 -14.43
CA PRO A 328 10.17 -10.31 -14.43
C PRO A 328 11.56 -10.93 -14.65
N ALA A 329 12.38 -10.34 -15.51
CA ALA A 329 13.76 -10.79 -15.74
C ALA A 329 14.66 -10.49 -14.53
N MET A 330 14.52 -9.31 -13.92
CA MET A 330 15.25 -8.96 -12.68
C MET A 330 14.96 -9.95 -11.55
N ARG A 331 13.70 -10.39 -11.37
CA ARG A 331 13.35 -11.39 -10.35
C ARG A 331 14.02 -12.73 -10.61
N LEU A 332 14.13 -13.16 -11.86
CA LEU A 332 14.81 -14.39 -12.22
C LEU A 332 16.33 -14.28 -11.96
N ASN A 333 16.96 -13.16 -12.31
CA ASN A 333 18.37 -12.89 -12.04
C ASN A 333 18.69 -12.88 -10.54
N ILE A 334 17.87 -12.19 -9.74
CA ILE A 334 18.03 -12.15 -8.28
C ILE A 334 17.79 -13.53 -7.63
N ASN A 335 16.83 -14.31 -8.11
CA ASN A 335 16.60 -15.67 -7.61
C ASN A 335 17.79 -16.59 -7.92
N ASP A 336 18.36 -16.53 -9.12
CA ASP A 336 19.58 -17.27 -9.48
C ASP A 336 20.79 -16.86 -8.61
N HIS A 337 20.96 -15.57 -8.32
CA HIS A 337 21.93 -15.10 -7.32
C HIS A 337 21.68 -15.67 -5.91
N ILE A 338 20.41 -15.78 -5.48
CA ILE A 338 20.06 -16.40 -4.19
C ILE A 338 20.35 -17.91 -4.20
N GLU A 339 20.03 -18.62 -5.28
CA GLU A 339 20.27 -20.07 -5.39
C GLU A 339 21.76 -20.41 -5.40
N LYS A 340 22.57 -19.64 -6.14
CA LYS A 340 24.04 -19.74 -6.11
C LYS A 340 24.61 -19.48 -4.72
N ASN A 341 24.07 -18.52 -3.98
CA ASN A 341 24.51 -18.22 -2.60
C ASN A 341 23.93 -19.18 -1.53
N ARG A 342 22.81 -19.85 -1.80
CA ARG A 342 22.20 -20.86 -0.91
C ARG A 342 23.07 -22.11 -0.75
N LEU A 343 23.90 -22.45 -1.75
CA LEU A 343 24.95 -23.48 -1.64
C LEU A 343 25.98 -23.14 -0.53
N GLY A 344 26.09 -21.87 -0.14
CA GLY A 344 26.88 -21.38 1.00
C GLY A 344 26.09 -21.15 2.30
N GLY A 345 24.82 -21.57 2.38
CA GLY A 345 24.02 -21.55 3.61
C GLY A 345 23.36 -20.22 4.00
N LYS A 346 23.29 -19.22 3.09
CA LYS A 346 22.53 -17.97 3.30
C LYS A 346 21.24 -17.95 2.47
N GLU A 347 20.14 -17.51 3.07
CA GLU A 347 18.84 -17.37 2.38
C GLU A 347 18.59 -16.00 1.72
N GLU A 348 19.50 -15.04 1.89
CA GLU A 348 19.32 -13.64 1.50
C GLU A 348 20.48 -13.15 0.61
N VAL A 349 20.20 -12.17 -0.26
CA VAL A 349 21.21 -11.53 -1.11
C VAL A 349 22.19 -10.72 -0.26
N SER A 350 23.35 -11.31 0.02
CA SER A 350 24.48 -10.58 0.59
C SER A 350 25.06 -9.64 -0.47
N LEU A 351 24.89 -8.32 -0.31
CA LEU A 351 25.57 -7.31 -1.15
C LEU A 351 27.08 -7.16 -0.85
N VAL A 352 27.59 -8.06 -0.02
CA VAL A 352 28.95 -8.08 0.52
C VAL A 352 29.46 -9.51 0.43
N ASP A 353 30.70 -9.67 -0.01
CA ASP A 353 31.37 -10.96 -0.14
C ASP A 353 31.81 -11.51 1.25
N SER A 354 32.40 -12.70 1.30
CA SER A 354 32.94 -13.29 2.55
C SER A 354 33.95 -12.39 3.26
N ASP A 355 34.64 -11.55 2.49
CA ASP A 355 35.80 -10.77 2.94
C ASP A 355 35.41 -9.37 3.45
N GLY A 356 34.12 -9.00 3.38
CA GLY A 356 33.61 -7.70 3.82
C GLY A 356 33.58 -6.62 2.73
N ASP A 357 34.12 -6.90 1.55
CA ASP A 357 34.10 -6.00 0.38
C ASP A 357 32.76 -6.10 -0.40
N LEU A 358 32.39 -5.02 -1.10
CA LEU A 358 31.19 -4.95 -1.95
C LEU A 358 31.25 -5.95 -3.11
N ILE A 359 30.14 -6.61 -3.43
CA ILE A 359 30.05 -7.48 -4.62
C ILE A 359 30.32 -6.67 -5.91
N LYS A 360 30.98 -7.29 -6.90
CA LYS A 360 31.39 -6.63 -8.15
C LYS A 360 30.23 -5.97 -8.90
N ASP A 361 29.05 -6.58 -8.86
CA ASP A 361 27.84 -6.11 -9.54
C ASP A 361 26.88 -5.34 -8.61
N TYR A 362 27.37 -4.81 -7.47
CA TYR A 362 26.57 -4.13 -6.44
C TYR A 362 25.62 -3.08 -7.01
N SER A 363 26.08 -2.29 -7.98
CA SER A 363 25.32 -1.21 -8.59
C SER A 363 24.10 -1.69 -9.39
N ILE A 364 24.19 -2.86 -10.03
CA ILE A 364 23.13 -3.50 -10.81
C ILE A 364 22.16 -4.20 -9.85
N VAL A 365 22.69 -5.07 -8.98
CA VAL A 365 21.89 -5.85 -8.01
C VAL A 365 21.07 -4.93 -7.10
N PHE A 366 21.61 -3.80 -6.63
CA PHE A 366 20.84 -2.82 -5.84
C PHE A 366 19.68 -2.21 -6.64
N ARG A 367 19.87 -1.90 -7.93
CA ARG A 367 18.82 -1.35 -8.79
C ARG A 367 17.71 -2.38 -9.04
N GLU A 368 18.08 -3.64 -9.27
CA GLU A 368 17.12 -4.74 -9.38
C GLU A 368 16.30 -4.89 -8.09
N LEU A 369 16.95 -4.99 -6.93
CA LEU A 369 16.30 -5.09 -5.63
C LEU A 369 15.34 -3.91 -5.36
N PHE A 370 15.75 -2.68 -5.69
CA PHE A 370 14.87 -1.51 -5.57
C PHE A 370 13.62 -1.62 -6.46
N CYS A 371 13.78 -2.02 -7.72
CA CYS A 371 12.67 -2.14 -8.66
C CYS A 371 11.72 -3.31 -8.32
N ILE A 372 12.28 -4.42 -7.82
CA ILE A 372 11.52 -5.57 -7.29
C ILE A 372 10.71 -5.14 -6.05
N ALA A 373 11.33 -4.46 -5.08
CA ALA A 373 10.66 -3.97 -3.89
C ALA A 373 9.56 -2.93 -4.20
N ALA A 374 9.78 -2.06 -5.18
CA ALA A 374 8.77 -1.11 -5.65
C ALA A 374 7.56 -1.82 -6.30
N ALA A 375 7.79 -2.92 -7.05
CA ALA A 375 6.72 -3.74 -7.60
C ALA A 375 5.97 -4.56 -6.53
N ASP A 376 6.67 -5.09 -5.53
CA ASP A 376 6.01 -5.79 -4.41
C ASP A 376 5.17 -4.82 -3.57
N LEU A 377 5.66 -3.60 -3.32
CA LEU A 377 4.86 -2.54 -2.72
C LEU A 377 3.63 -2.16 -3.56
N ALA A 378 3.72 -2.18 -4.90
CA ALA A 378 2.58 -1.95 -5.79
C ALA A 378 1.52 -3.06 -5.62
N ASN A 379 1.97 -4.32 -5.61
CA ASN A 379 1.12 -5.50 -5.44
C ASN A 379 0.43 -5.51 -4.07
N ASP A 380 1.16 -5.24 -2.99
CA ASP A 380 0.64 -5.15 -1.62
C ASP A 380 -0.45 -4.07 -1.51
N LEU A 381 -0.19 -2.87 -2.06
CA LEU A 381 -1.16 -1.77 -2.13
C LEU A 381 -2.31 -2.00 -3.14
N ARG A 382 -2.24 -3.08 -3.94
CA ARG A 382 -3.18 -3.42 -5.03
C ARG A 382 -3.35 -2.30 -6.06
N ILE A 383 -2.26 -1.60 -6.37
CA ILE A 383 -2.21 -0.54 -7.39
C ILE A 383 -1.26 -0.93 -8.52
N PRO A 384 -1.52 -0.50 -9.77
CA PRO A 384 -0.53 -0.63 -10.84
C PRO A 384 0.71 0.21 -10.49
N MET A 385 1.90 -0.33 -10.76
CA MET A 385 3.19 0.27 -10.40
C MET A 385 3.40 1.67 -10.99
N GLU A 386 2.82 1.92 -12.17
CA GLU A 386 2.76 3.23 -12.82
C GLU A 386 2.15 4.32 -11.93
N LYS A 387 1.35 3.94 -10.93
CA LYS A 387 0.67 4.82 -9.99
C LYS A 387 1.27 4.81 -8.58
N LEU A 388 2.50 4.33 -8.40
CA LEU A 388 3.15 4.30 -7.07
C LEU A 388 3.61 5.69 -6.60
N GLY A 389 3.89 6.60 -7.54
CA GLY A 389 4.40 7.95 -7.28
C GLY A 389 5.94 8.04 -7.35
N PRO A 390 6.49 9.27 -7.39
CA PRO A 390 7.93 9.52 -7.43
C PRO A 390 8.65 9.25 -6.11
N LEU A 391 9.97 9.03 -6.20
CA LEU A 391 10.88 9.01 -5.06
C LEU A 391 11.06 10.40 -4.47
N TYR A 392 11.04 10.50 -3.14
CA TYR A 392 11.37 11.69 -2.39
C TYR A 392 12.83 12.12 -2.64
N ASP A 393 13.10 13.42 -2.59
CA ASP A 393 14.39 14.00 -2.95
C ASP A 393 15.39 14.12 -1.78
N ASP A 394 15.20 13.29 -0.74
CA ASP A 394 16.08 13.17 0.41
C ASP A 394 16.08 11.72 0.97
N VAL A 395 17.13 11.36 1.71
CA VAL A 395 17.33 10.03 2.30
C VAL A 395 17.24 10.14 3.82
N ILE A 396 16.25 9.49 4.42
CA ILE A 396 15.98 9.66 5.86
C ILE A 396 16.77 8.62 6.65
N GLY A 397 17.70 9.09 7.49
CA GLY A 397 18.44 8.23 8.42
C GLY A 397 17.55 7.69 9.55
N THR A 398 17.73 6.42 9.88
CA THR A 398 17.11 5.77 11.05
C THR A 398 18.13 5.61 12.16
N GLY A 399 17.66 5.40 13.38
CA GLY A 399 18.48 5.26 14.58
C GLY A 399 18.34 6.50 15.46
N GLN A 400 17.43 6.43 16.42
CA GLN A 400 17.34 7.43 17.48
C GLN A 400 18.68 7.48 18.24
N LYS A 401 19.23 8.69 18.42
CA LYS A 401 20.24 8.96 19.45
C LYS A 401 19.58 8.93 20.83
N VAL A 402 19.07 7.77 21.26
CA VAL A 402 18.47 7.63 22.59
C VAL A 402 19.59 7.79 23.62
N PRO A 403 19.59 8.85 24.45
CA PRO A 403 20.60 8.95 25.50
C PRO A 403 20.40 7.79 26.47
N LEU A 404 21.49 7.14 26.89
CA LEU A 404 21.43 5.94 27.75
C LEU A 404 20.56 6.15 29.00
N SER A 405 20.46 7.38 29.50
CA SER A 405 19.61 7.77 30.63
C SER A 405 18.11 7.45 30.44
N VAL A 406 17.58 7.46 29.21
CA VAL A 406 16.16 7.13 28.93
C VAL A 406 15.93 5.62 28.86
N ILE A 407 16.90 4.86 28.31
CA ILE A 407 16.88 3.39 28.32
C ILE A 407 17.05 2.88 29.76
N ILE A 408 17.95 3.50 30.54
CA ILE A 408 18.14 3.20 31.94
C ILE A 408 16.86 3.52 32.73
N LYS A 409 16.26 4.71 32.58
CA LYS A 409 14.99 5.03 33.29
C LYS A 409 13.83 4.07 32.96
N SER A 410 13.68 3.64 31.71
CA SER A 410 12.60 2.73 31.30
C SER A 410 12.83 1.25 31.63
N ARG A 411 14.08 0.81 31.81
CA ARG A 411 14.39 -0.57 32.26
C ARG A 411 14.60 -0.69 33.77
N VAL A 412 15.09 0.35 34.45
CA VAL A 412 15.31 0.33 35.90
C VAL A 412 14.00 0.25 36.68
N SER A 413 12.91 0.87 36.22
CA SER A 413 11.60 0.81 36.91
C SER A 413 10.89 -0.55 36.85
N ILE A 414 11.44 -1.52 36.10
CA ILE A 414 10.88 -2.87 35.94
C ILE A 414 11.83 -3.93 36.55
N LEU A 415 13.12 -3.62 36.69
CA LEU A 415 14.11 -4.53 37.28
C LEU A 415 14.58 -4.15 38.70
N SER A 416 14.28 -2.96 39.23
CA SER A 416 14.70 -2.54 40.59
C SER A 416 14.33 -3.58 41.66
N ASP A 417 13.07 -3.98 41.67
CA ASP A 417 12.48 -4.79 42.74
C ASP A 417 12.97 -6.25 42.74
N LEU A 418 13.38 -6.73 41.56
CA LEU A 418 13.96 -8.08 41.39
C LEU A 418 15.47 -8.06 41.71
N ILE A 419 16.17 -7.01 41.29
CA ILE A 419 17.62 -6.87 41.49
C ILE A 419 17.97 -6.60 42.96
N GLU A 420 17.18 -5.81 43.72
CA GLU A 420 17.47 -5.59 45.14
C GLU A 420 17.39 -6.89 45.96
N ARG A 421 16.41 -7.77 45.67
CA ARG A 421 16.31 -9.09 46.31
C ARG A 421 17.52 -9.98 46.02
N ILE A 422 17.93 -10.05 44.75
CA ILE A 422 19.07 -10.88 44.31
C ILE A 422 20.42 -10.33 44.82
N ILE A 423 20.58 -9.00 44.88
CA ILE A 423 21.80 -8.38 45.41
C ILE A 423 21.93 -8.63 46.92
N GLY A 424 20.84 -8.67 47.67
CA GLY A 424 20.86 -9.04 49.10
C GLY A 424 21.54 -10.39 49.37
N ASP A 425 21.12 -11.43 48.65
CA ASP A 425 21.65 -12.79 48.79
C ASP A 425 23.10 -12.93 48.31
N ILE A 426 23.48 -12.21 47.24
CA ILE A 426 24.84 -12.24 46.71
C ILE A 426 25.83 -11.51 47.63
N LYS A 427 25.41 -10.42 48.29
CA LYS A 427 26.27 -9.64 49.20
C LYS A 427 26.68 -10.41 50.46
N GLN A 428 25.88 -11.39 50.89
CA GLN A 428 26.24 -12.36 51.93
C GLN A 428 27.33 -13.34 51.47
N LYS A 429 27.31 -13.76 50.19
CA LYS A 429 28.24 -14.78 49.65
C LYS A 429 29.60 -14.27 49.18
N ILE A 430 29.74 -13.01 48.78
CA ILE A 430 31.01 -12.46 48.25
C ILE A 430 31.75 -11.64 49.32
N LYS A 431 32.07 -12.28 50.46
CA LYS A 431 32.95 -11.73 51.50
C LYS A 431 34.38 -12.28 51.47
N GLY A 432 34.73 -13.05 50.44
CA GLY A 432 36.08 -13.58 50.20
C GLY A 432 36.46 -13.51 48.72
N GLY A 433 37.72 -13.13 48.43
CA GLY A 433 38.30 -13.18 47.08
C GLY A 433 38.40 -11.85 46.34
N ARG A 434 39.41 -11.02 46.67
CA ARG A 434 39.88 -9.96 45.77
C ARG A 434 40.75 -10.56 44.66
N ARG A 435 40.57 -10.14 43.41
CA ARG A 435 41.65 -10.01 42.41
C ARG A 435 41.29 -8.93 41.38
N ALA A 436 42.27 -8.13 41.00
CA ALA A 436 42.09 -6.97 40.12
C ALA A 436 42.22 -7.37 38.64
N ILE A 437 41.38 -6.77 37.79
CA ILE A 437 41.53 -6.80 36.33
C ILE A 437 41.61 -5.36 35.82
N ARG A 438 42.56 -5.09 34.93
CA ARG A 438 42.85 -3.77 34.35
C ARG A 438 41.62 -3.23 33.61
N ARG A 439 41.35 -1.92 33.76
CA ARG A 439 40.42 -1.19 32.89
C ARG A 439 41.10 -0.87 31.54
N PRO A 440 40.42 -1.05 30.39
CA PRO A 440 40.84 -0.46 29.13
C PRO A 440 40.69 1.07 29.12
N ARG A 441 41.31 1.70 28.12
CA ARG A 441 41.28 3.15 27.84
C ARG A 441 39.84 3.66 27.62
N LYS A 442 39.55 4.90 28.01
CA LYS A 442 38.19 5.47 28.07
C LYS A 442 37.85 6.32 26.83
N ASP A 443 38.59 6.10 25.74
CA ASP A 443 38.81 7.11 24.70
C ASP A 443 38.13 6.72 23.36
N ILE A 444 37.51 5.54 23.30
CA ILE A 444 36.97 4.91 22.06
C ILE A 444 35.45 4.64 22.15
N GLU A 445 34.80 4.82 23.31
CA GLU A 445 33.38 4.46 23.51
C GLU A 445 32.35 5.53 23.05
N LYS A 446 32.75 6.56 22.29
CA LYS A 446 31.83 7.65 21.92
C LYS A 446 31.03 7.45 20.63
N ASP A 447 31.51 6.62 19.70
CA ASP A 447 30.92 6.48 18.36
C ASP A 447 30.33 5.08 18.07
N ALA A 448 30.31 4.18 19.06
CA ALA A 448 29.77 2.81 18.95
C ALA A 448 28.21 2.75 18.97
N GLY A 449 27.54 3.72 18.37
CA GLY A 449 26.08 3.74 18.14
C GLY A 449 25.66 2.92 16.92
N ALA A 450 26.18 1.71 16.78
CA ALA A 450 26.05 0.90 15.56
C ALA A 450 24.63 0.36 15.33
N GLY A 451 23.89 0.97 14.40
CA GLY A 451 22.55 0.49 13.99
C GLY A 451 21.71 1.47 13.19
N THR A 452 22.31 2.32 12.35
CA THR A 452 21.62 3.37 11.57
C THR A 452 21.37 2.94 10.12
N GLY A 453 20.20 2.36 9.84
CA GLY A 453 19.74 2.14 8.47
C GLY A 453 19.25 3.43 7.80
N GLN A 454 18.89 3.38 6.52
CA GLN A 454 18.29 4.50 5.78
C GLN A 454 16.93 4.11 5.20
N LEU A 455 16.02 5.08 5.07
CA LEU A 455 14.69 4.91 4.48
C LEU A 455 14.50 5.80 3.26
N LEU A 456 13.93 5.20 2.22
CA LEU A 456 13.54 5.82 0.96
C LEU A 456 12.01 5.85 0.88
N PHE A 457 11.44 6.98 0.45
CA PHE A 457 9.99 7.18 0.40
C PHE A 457 9.51 7.38 -1.03
N LEU A 458 8.54 6.57 -1.43
CA LEU A 458 7.78 6.74 -2.67
C LEU A 458 6.49 7.48 -2.30
N VAL A 459 6.31 8.67 -2.85
CA VAL A 459 5.36 9.67 -2.32
C VAL A 459 4.23 9.88 -3.31
N LYS A 460 2.98 9.80 -2.82
CA LYS A 460 1.80 10.05 -3.64
C LYS A 460 0.66 10.70 -2.85
N LYS A 461 0.00 11.67 -3.48
CA LYS A 461 -1.27 12.22 -3.04
C LYS A 461 -2.41 11.31 -3.51
N ALA A 462 -2.99 10.54 -2.59
CA ALA A 462 -4.15 9.70 -2.89
C ALA A 462 -5.37 10.57 -3.25
N GLN A 463 -5.96 10.33 -4.42
CA GLN A 463 -7.22 10.98 -4.80
C GLN A 463 -8.39 10.37 -4.00
N ARG A 464 -9.54 11.07 -3.91
CA ARG A 464 -10.73 10.58 -3.21
C ARG A 464 -11.14 9.15 -3.61
N ARG A 465 -11.15 8.85 -4.93
CA ARG A 465 -11.48 7.51 -5.45
C ARG A 465 -10.45 6.45 -5.02
N GLU A 466 -9.17 6.82 -4.94
CA GLU A 466 -8.10 5.92 -4.49
C GLU A 466 -8.16 5.69 -2.98
N ALA A 467 -8.47 6.72 -2.19
CA ALA A 467 -8.72 6.59 -0.76
C ALA A 467 -9.94 5.70 -0.47
N GLU A 468 -11.04 5.87 -1.22
CA GLU A 468 -12.20 4.98 -1.14
C GLU A 468 -11.86 3.52 -1.56
N ALA A 469 -10.97 3.32 -2.54
CA ALA A 469 -10.49 2.00 -2.94
C ALA A 469 -9.58 1.35 -1.88
N LEU A 470 -8.65 2.10 -1.28
CA LEU A 470 -7.82 1.65 -0.17
C LEU A 470 -8.67 1.28 1.05
N GLN A 471 -9.67 2.11 1.40
CA GLN A 471 -10.66 1.75 2.42
C GLN A 471 -11.39 0.44 2.08
N ALA A 472 -11.84 0.27 0.83
CA ALA A 472 -12.50 -0.96 0.38
C ALA A 472 -11.58 -2.19 0.38
N ALA A 473 -10.26 -2.00 0.27
CA ALA A 473 -9.25 -3.06 0.37
C ALA A 473 -8.86 -3.44 1.81
N GLY A 474 -9.24 -2.63 2.81
CA GLY A 474 -8.97 -2.90 4.24
C GLY A 474 -8.03 -1.92 4.94
N TYR A 475 -7.58 -0.85 4.26
CA TYR A 475 -6.77 0.20 4.88
C TYR A 475 -7.63 1.19 5.68
N ARG A 476 -7.02 1.86 6.66
CA ARG A 476 -7.63 2.96 7.42
C ARG A 476 -6.76 4.22 7.33
N PHE A 477 -7.41 5.37 7.47
CA PHE A 477 -6.75 6.68 7.49
C PHE A 477 -6.96 7.29 8.88
N ALA A 478 -5.87 7.57 9.57
CA ALA A 478 -5.85 8.17 10.91
C ALA A 478 -5.14 9.53 10.88
N LYS A 479 -5.32 10.35 11.93
CA LYS A 479 -4.50 11.57 12.09
C LYS A 479 -3.05 11.19 12.34
N VAL A 480 -2.10 12.01 11.85
CA VAL A 480 -0.65 11.79 12.06
C VAL A 480 -0.33 11.59 13.54
N GLU A 481 -0.88 12.43 14.41
CA GLU A 481 -0.79 12.36 15.89
C GLU A 481 -1.08 10.95 16.46
N GLN A 482 -2.03 10.21 15.88
CA GLN A 482 -2.47 8.90 16.38
C GLN A 482 -1.54 7.75 15.95
N VAL A 483 -0.83 7.93 14.84
CA VAL A 483 0.10 6.91 14.28
C VAL A 483 1.56 7.23 14.56
N LEU A 484 1.89 8.48 14.91
CA LEU A 484 3.27 8.95 15.11
C LEU A 484 4.07 8.07 16.10
N PRO A 485 3.56 7.65 17.28
CA PRO A 485 4.35 6.81 18.20
C PRO A 485 4.62 5.40 17.63
N LEU A 486 3.69 4.86 16.83
CA LEU A 486 3.85 3.56 16.18
C LEU A 486 4.85 3.63 15.02
N LEU A 487 4.78 4.69 14.21
CA LEU A 487 5.71 4.94 13.11
C LEU A 487 7.12 5.25 13.63
N SER A 488 7.25 6.11 14.64
CA SER A 488 8.51 6.41 15.35
C SER A 488 9.20 5.12 15.84
N TYR A 489 8.45 4.25 16.53
CA TYR A 489 8.96 2.97 17.02
C TYR A 489 9.38 2.00 15.90
N THR A 490 8.53 1.83 14.87
CA THR A 490 8.80 0.87 13.78
C THR A 490 9.90 1.32 12.82
N MET A 491 10.00 2.64 12.58
CA MET A 491 10.97 3.26 11.65
C MET A 491 12.26 3.70 12.37
N LYS A 492 12.29 3.67 13.70
CA LYS A 492 13.42 4.12 14.56
C LYS A 492 13.85 5.57 14.32
N ILE A 493 12.90 6.46 14.03
CA ILE A 493 13.12 7.92 13.89
C ILE A 493 12.52 8.61 15.13
N GLY A 494 13.03 9.77 15.54
CA GLY A 494 12.43 10.54 16.65
C GLY A 494 11.08 11.16 16.24
N ASP A 495 10.14 11.30 17.18
CA ASP A 495 8.78 11.81 16.92
C ASP A 495 8.78 13.21 16.27
N GLU A 496 9.67 14.12 16.71
CA GLU A 496 9.81 15.47 16.15
C GLU A 496 10.36 15.43 14.71
N ASP A 497 11.45 14.68 14.48
CA ASP A 497 12.07 14.51 13.16
C ASP A 497 11.11 13.86 12.17
N LEU A 498 10.39 12.82 12.60
CA LEU A 498 9.39 12.13 11.79
C LEU A 498 8.21 13.04 11.44
N THR A 499 7.73 13.86 12.39
CA THR A 499 6.68 14.85 12.13
C THR A 499 7.13 15.87 11.08
N LYS A 500 8.37 16.36 11.21
CA LYS A 500 8.98 17.27 10.23
C LYS A 500 9.06 16.60 8.84
N HIS A 501 9.61 15.38 8.75
CA HIS A 501 9.72 14.64 7.50
C HIS A 501 8.35 14.36 6.86
N LEU A 502 7.34 13.97 7.62
CA LEU A 502 5.97 13.80 7.10
C LEU A 502 5.40 15.12 6.52
N SER A 503 5.73 16.27 7.12
CA SER A 503 5.34 17.59 6.58
C SER A 503 6.07 17.95 5.29
N GLU A 504 7.35 17.56 5.15
CA GLU A 504 8.16 17.76 3.95
C GLU A 504 7.71 16.84 2.81
N LEU A 505 7.45 15.57 3.09
CA LEU A 505 6.85 14.60 2.17
C LEU A 505 5.48 15.09 1.65
N TRP A 506 4.65 15.68 2.53
CA TRP A 506 3.37 16.26 2.11
C TRP A 506 3.55 17.47 1.19
N ARG A 507 4.55 18.34 1.42
CA ARG A 507 4.86 19.46 0.52
C ARG A 507 5.33 18.97 -0.85
N PHE A 508 6.29 18.04 -0.86
CA PHE A 508 6.79 17.39 -2.08
C PHE A 508 5.66 16.77 -2.94
N SER A 509 4.67 16.16 -2.29
CA SER A 509 3.50 15.57 -2.94
C SER A 509 2.52 16.58 -3.58
N ASN A 510 2.63 17.87 -3.25
CA ASN A 510 1.78 18.95 -3.75
C ASN A 510 2.50 19.91 -4.71
N GLN A 511 3.80 19.70 -4.95
CA GLN A 511 4.65 20.57 -5.77
C GLN A 511 4.62 20.16 -7.25
N ASP A 512 4.32 21.13 -8.13
CA ASP A 512 4.54 21.05 -9.59
C ASP A 512 5.52 22.15 -9.98
N ASP A 513 6.77 21.97 -9.53
CA ASP A 513 7.80 23.01 -9.47
C ASP A 513 8.53 23.17 -10.82
N MET A 514 7.77 23.52 -11.86
CA MET A 514 8.28 23.93 -13.17
C MET A 514 8.23 25.46 -13.32
N LEU A 515 9.14 26.05 -14.10
CA LEU A 515 9.08 27.49 -14.38
C LEU A 515 7.80 27.83 -15.14
N GLU A 516 7.18 28.98 -14.87
CA GLU A 516 6.10 29.49 -15.70
C GLU A 516 6.63 29.91 -17.09
N PRO A 517 5.79 29.94 -18.14
CA PRO A 517 6.18 30.48 -19.45
C PRO A 517 6.66 31.93 -19.40
N GLY A 518 7.47 32.33 -20.38
CA GLY A 518 7.96 33.70 -20.55
C GLY A 518 9.43 33.91 -20.16
N CYS A 519 9.79 35.17 -19.88
CA CYS A 519 11.15 35.58 -19.51
C CYS A 519 11.29 35.80 -18.00
N HIS A 520 12.43 35.38 -17.43
CA HIS A 520 12.67 35.40 -15.99
C HIS A 520 14.08 35.90 -15.66
N LEU A 521 14.18 36.65 -14.56
CA LEU A 521 15.44 37.07 -13.96
C LEU A 521 15.83 36.05 -12.87
N ALA A 522 17.06 35.54 -12.91
CA ALA A 522 17.49 34.41 -12.08
C ALA A 522 18.78 34.67 -11.30
N CYS A 523 18.96 33.99 -10.18
CA CYS A 523 20.24 33.89 -9.47
C CYS A 523 20.78 32.46 -9.56
N PHE A 524 21.89 32.29 -10.28
CA PHE A 524 22.63 31.03 -10.34
C PHE A 524 23.84 31.13 -9.39
N ALA A 525 23.66 30.66 -8.15
CA ALA A 525 24.69 30.68 -7.12
C ALA A 525 25.17 29.26 -6.80
N ILE A 526 26.49 29.04 -6.87
CA ILE A 526 27.13 27.73 -6.65
C ILE A 526 28.23 27.80 -5.58
N ARG A 527 28.49 26.66 -4.92
CA ARG A 527 29.47 26.47 -3.84
C ARG A 527 30.21 25.15 -4.05
N ALA A 528 31.51 25.08 -3.76
CA ALA A 528 32.23 23.80 -3.69
C ALA A 528 31.74 23.00 -2.47
N SER A 529 31.38 21.73 -2.66
CA SER A 529 30.82 20.90 -1.59
C SER A 529 31.91 20.18 -0.79
N VAL A 530 31.77 20.15 0.54
CA VAL A 530 32.74 19.51 1.46
C VAL A 530 32.82 17.98 1.23
N ARG A 531 31.79 17.39 0.63
CA ARG A 531 31.71 15.96 0.28
C ARG A 531 32.14 15.65 -1.17
N GLY A 532 32.76 16.62 -1.84
CA GLY A 532 33.11 16.55 -3.26
C GLY A 532 32.01 17.05 -4.18
N GLY A 533 32.39 17.61 -5.33
CA GLY A 533 31.47 18.23 -6.28
C GLY A 533 31.00 19.63 -5.87
N PHE A 534 29.82 20.03 -6.33
CA PHE A 534 29.26 21.37 -6.14
C PHE A 534 27.84 21.31 -5.58
N ASP A 535 27.51 22.25 -4.71
CA ASP A 535 26.15 22.55 -4.30
C ASP A 535 25.65 23.80 -5.04
N ILE A 536 24.35 23.84 -5.32
CA ILE A 536 23.65 24.97 -5.92
C ILE A 536 22.64 25.56 -4.93
N VAL A 537 22.46 26.88 -4.96
CA VAL A 537 21.42 27.57 -4.20
C VAL A 537 20.08 27.42 -4.93
N VAL A 538 19.11 26.82 -4.24
CA VAL A 538 17.76 26.57 -4.74
C VAL A 538 16.72 27.22 -3.84
N ARG A 539 15.48 27.33 -4.33
CA ARG A 539 14.33 27.71 -3.53
C ARG A 539 14.03 26.63 -2.48
N LYS A 540 13.81 27.02 -1.22
CA LYS A 540 13.49 26.10 -0.12
C LYS A 540 12.06 25.55 -0.24
N ASP A 541 11.18 26.31 -0.87
CA ASP A 541 9.80 25.95 -1.20
C ASP A 541 9.66 25.25 -2.56
N ALA A 542 10.72 25.18 -3.36
CA ALA A 542 10.76 24.51 -4.67
C ALA A 542 12.19 24.05 -5.01
N LYS A 543 12.64 22.91 -4.47
CA LYS A 543 14.06 22.47 -4.57
C LYS A 543 14.56 22.28 -6.01
N SER A 544 13.66 22.03 -6.97
CA SER A 544 13.98 21.92 -8.40
C SER A 544 14.11 23.26 -9.12
N GLN A 545 13.98 24.40 -8.44
CA GLN A 545 14.12 25.74 -9.00
C GLN A 545 15.24 26.54 -8.33
N ILE A 546 16.02 27.27 -9.13
CA ILE A 546 16.86 28.37 -8.64
C ILE A 546 15.98 29.58 -8.24
N PRO A 547 16.48 30.52 -7.42
CA PRO A 547 15.75 31.76 -7.15
C PRO A 547 15.53 32.55 -8.45
N THR A 548 14.26 32.72 -8.82
CA THR A 548 13.81 33.40 -10.05
C THR A 548 12.73 34.43 -9.75
N MET A 549 12.57 35.39 -10.65
CA MET A 549 11.50 36.40 -10.64
C MET A 549 11.07 36.69 -12.08
N THR A 550 9.78 36.56 -12.37
CA THR A 550 9.24 36.74 -13.73
C THR A 550 9.38 38.19 -14.20
N LEU A 551 9.71 38.38 -15.47
CA LEU A 551 9.72 39.69 -16.15
C LEU A 551 8.35 39.95 -16.79
N PRO A 552 7.93 41.22 -16.93
CA PRO A 552 6.60 41.59 -17.45
C PRO A 552 6.46 41.44 -18.98
N PHE A 553 7.27 40.58 -19.61
CA PHE A 553 7.29 40.31 -21.04
C PHE A 553 7.72 38.85 -21.29
N GLU A 554 7.19 38.25 -22.35
CA GLU A 554 7.40 36.82 -22.64
C GLU A 554 8.68 36.55 -23.46
N THR A 555 9.04 37.45 -24.37
CA THR A 555 10.14 37.30 -25.34
C THR A 555 11.11 38.47 -25.29
N LEU A 556 12.39 38.21 -25.62
CA LEU A 556 13.43 39.24 -25.74
C LEU A 556 13.64 39.64 -27.21
N GLU A 557 13.42 40.93 -27.49
CA GLU A 557 13.77 41.57 -28.78
C GLU A 557 15.29 41.70 -28.94
N ASP A 558 15.81 41.76 -30.17
CA ASP A 558 17.26 41.75 -30.40
C ASP A 558 17.98 42.98 -29.80
N TRP A 559 17.38 44.17 -29.90
CA TRP A 559 17.94 45.37 -29.25
C TRP A 559 17.99 45.26 -27.71
N GLN A 560 17.12 44.44 -27.10
CA GLN A 560 17.17 44.18 -25.66
C GLN A 560 18.35 43.26 -25.32
N LYS A 561 18.71 42.32 -26.19
CA LYS A 561 19.91 41.47 -26.06
C LYS A 561 21.19 42.31 -26.20
N ASP A 562 21.20 43.26 -27.13
CA ASP A 562 22.29 44.24 -27.27
C ASP A 562 22.42 45.12 -26.02
N PHE A 563 21.30 45.62 -25.49
CA PHE A 563 21.27 46.40 -24.25
C PHE A 563 21.77 45.60 -23.03
N LEU A 564 21.39 44.32 -22.90
CA LEU A 564 21.92 43.42 -21.87
C LEU A 564 23.42 43.18 -22.03
N THR A 565 23.93 43.15 -23.27
CA THR A 565 25.36 43.01 -23.57
C THR A 565 26.18 44.20 -23.07
N ALA A 566 25.63 45.42 -23.12
CA ALA A 566 26.26 46.61 -22.52
C ALA A 566 26.38 46.54 -20.98
N MET A 567 25.62 45.65 -20.32
CA MET A 567 25.69 45.40 -18.87
C MET A 567 26.40 44.07 -18.53
N ASN A 568 27.01 43.39 -19.50
CA ASN A 568 27.64 42.10 -19.26
C ASN A 568 28.71 42.18 -18.16
N THR A 569 28.77 41.17 -17.29
CA THR A 569 29.67 41.07 -16.13
C THR A 569 29.50 42.11 -15.00
N LEU A 570 28.71 43.18 -15.18
CA LEU A 570 28.40 44.13 -14.10
C LEU A 570 27.76 43.39 -12.91
N ASN A 571 28.14 43.78 -11.69
CA ASN A 571 27.51 43.22 -10.48
C ASN A 571 26.10 43.80 -10.27
N VAL A 572 25.27 43.14 -9.44
CA VAL A 572 23.91 43.60 -9.13
C VAL A 572 23.86 45.08 -8.70
N SER A 573 24.85 45.56 -7.94
CA SER A 573 24.90 46.95 -7.47
C SER A 573 25.19 47.96 -8.61
N GLU A 574 26.07 47.59 -9.54
CA GLU A 574 26.38 48.34 -10.75
C GLU A 574 25.21 48.33 -11.73
N CYS A 575 24.57 47.17 -11.95
CA CYS A 575 23.33 47.06 -12.73
C CYS A 575 22.23 47.95 -12.15
N GLN A 576 22.01 47.93 -10.83
CA GLN A 576 21.04 48.83 -10.18
C GLN A 576 21.37 50.31 -10.42
N ARG A 577 22.65 50.71 -10.37
CA ARG A 577 23.11 52.08 -10.65
C ARG A 577 22.96 52.46 -12.12
N PHE A 578 23.32 51.56 -13.04
CA PHE A 578 23.22 51.74 -14.49
C PHE A 578 21.77 51.93 -14.91
N LEU A 579 20.87 51.01 -14.49
CA LEU A 579 19.45 51.07 -14.80
C LEU A 579 18.79 52.31 -14.19
N ALA A 580 19.11 52.68 -12.94
CA ALA A 580 18.61 53.90 -12.33
C ALA A 580 19.08 55.19 -13.03
N LYS A 581 20.27 55.17 -13.67
CA LYS A 581 20.76 56.26 -14.53
C LYS A 581 20.02 56.26 -15.87
N ALA A 582 19.83 55.10 -16.50
CA ALA A 582 19.13 54.94 -17.78
C ALA A 582 17.67 55.45 -17.70
N VAL A 583 16.94 55.10 -16.64
CA VAL A 583 15.57 55.58 -16.38
C VAL A 583 15.50 57.12 -16.27
N LYS A 584 16.55 57.77 -15.74
CA LYS A 584 16.62 59.23 -15.55
C LYS A 584 17.26 59.99 -16.71
N ALA A 585 17.88 59.32 -17.68
CA ALA A 585 18.60 59.95 -18.78
C ALA A 585 17.62 60.66 -19.73
N LYS A 586 17.82 61.94 -20.04
CA LYS A 586 16.91 62.66 -20.95
C LYS A 586 16.95 62.08 -22.37
N GLU A 587 18.14 61.77 -22.86
CA GLU A 587 18.45 61.35 -24.24
C GLU A 587 18.00 59.92 -24.60
N LEU A 588 17.73 59.03 -23.64
CA LEU A 588 17.33 57.65 -23.94
C LEU A 588 15.92 57.57 -24.55
N PRO A 589 15.69 56.72 -25.57
CA PRO A 589 14.35 56.39 -26.07
C PRO A 589 13.39 55.86 -24.98
N THR A 590 12.10 56.17 -25.11
CA THR A 590 11.06 55.76 -24.14
C THR A 590 11.00 54.24 -23.93
N ARG A 591 11.19 53.44 -24.98
CA ARG A 591 11.23 51.97 -24.91
C ARG A 591 12.35 51.44 -23.99
N GLU A 592 13.53 52.03 -24.06
CA GLU A 592 14.70 51.64 -23.26
C GLU A 592 14.55 52.09 -21.81
N LYS A 593 13.91 53.24 -21.56
CA LYS A 593 13.50 53.67 -20.22
C LYS A 593 12.50 52.70 -19.59
N THR A 594 11.47 52.28 -20.33
CA THR A 594 10.49 51.30 -19.85
C THR A 594 11.15 49.96 -19.52
N PHE A 595 11.96 49.42 -20.43
CA PHE A 595 12.72 48.18 -20.21
C PHE A 595 13.67 48.29 -19.00
N SER A 596 14.41 49.40 -18.90
CA SER A 596 15.31 49.66 -17.76
C SER A 596 14.56 49.71 -16.43
N ASN A 597 13.37 50.30 -16.40
CA ASN A 597 12.53 50.37 -15.21
C ASN A 597 11.98 48.98 -14.83
N GLN A 598 11.47 48.22 -15.80
CA GLN A 598 10.99 46.85 -15.60
C GLN A 598 12.10 45.94 -15.03
N LEU A 599 13.28 45.95 -15.65
CA LEU A 599 14.43 45.16 -15.21
C LEU A 599 14.91 45.60 -13.81
N LEU A 600 14.91 46.90 -13.50
CA LEU A 600 15.27 47.43 -12.18
C LEU A 600 14.28 46.98 -11.09
N THR A 601 12.97 47.04 -11.35
CA THR A 601 11.93 46.58 -10.41
C THR A 601 12.05 45.07 -10.18
N THR A 602 12.16 44.25 -11.24
CA THR A 602 12.32 42.79 -11.09
C THR A 602 13.62 42.44 -10.36
N LEU A 603 14.72 43.16 -10.61
CA LEU A 603 15.99 42.98 -9.89
C LEU A 603 15.89 43.34 -8.40
N GLN A 604 15.13 44.39 -8.06
CA GLN A 604 14.84 44.74 -6.66
C GLN A 604 14.01 43.65 -5.97
N SER A 605 12.98 43.11 -6.63
CA SER A 605 12.20 41.98 -6.09
C SER A 605 13.04 40.72 -5.92
N LEU A 606 13.91 40.37 -6.88
CA LEU A 606 14.82 39.22 -6.77
C LEU A 606 15.81 39.39 -5.60
N LYS A 607 16.36 40.60 -5.42
CA LYS A 607 17.25 40.93 -4.28
C LYS A 607 16.53 40.84 -2.93
N TYR A 608 15.26 41.26 -2.86
CA TYR A 608 14.42 41.09 -1.67
C TYR A 608 14.13 39.62 -1.37
N GLU A 609 13.85 38.80 -2.40
CA GLU A 609 13.53 37.38 -2.27
C GLU A 609 14.70 36.55 -1.73
N ILE A 610 15.91 36.82 -2.23
CA ILE A 610 17.15 36.20 -1.73
C ILE A 610 17.48 36.72 -0.33
N GLY A 611 17.31 38.02 -0.09
CA GLY A 611 17.40 38.61 1.25
C GLY A 611 18.78 38.53 1.90
N ASP A 612 19.85 38.49 1.10
CA ASP A 612 21.24 38.34 1.54
C ASP A 612 22.15 39.38 0.87
N PRO A 613 23.02 40.10 1.62
CA PRO A 613 23.96 41.07 1.05
C PRO A 613 24.85 40.50 -0.06
N ILE A 614 25.26 39.23 0.03
CA ILE A 614 26.20 38.60 -0.92
C ILE A 614 25.68 38.59 -2.37
N PHE A 615 24.35 38.62 -2.57
CA PHE A 615 23.78 38.73 -3.91
C PHE A 615 24.13 40.05 -4.62
N SER A 616 24.53 41.09 -3.88
CA SER A 616 24.96 42.37 -4.43
C SER A 616 26.25 42.29 -5.25
N GLU A 617 27.02 41.21 -5.09
CA GLU A 617 28.26 40.89 -5.80
C GLU A 617 28.04 40.01 -7.04
N ALA A 618 26.83 39.47 -7.24
CA ALA A 618 26.54 38.57 -8.35
C ALA A 618 26.62 39.30 -9.70
N CYS A 619 27.30 38.72 -10.69
CA CYS A 619 27.54 39.32 -12.01
C CYS A 619 26.48 38.92 -13.04
N LEU A 620 26.04 39.84 -13.89
CA LEU A 620 25.10 39.54 -14.98
C LEU A 620 25.76 38.64 -16.05
N ILE A 621 25.05 37.59 -16.47
CA ILE A 621 25.26 36.87 -17.73
C ILE A 621 24.36 37.53 -18.78
N SER A 622 24.97 38.24 -19.75
CA SER A 622 24.19 38.98 -20.77
C SER A 622 23.50 38.07 -21.79
N LYS A 623 24.07 36.89 -22.07
CA LYS A 623 23.48 35.89 -22.97
C LYS A 623 22.22 35.29 -22.32
N PRO A 624 21.02 35.42 -22.92
CA PRO A 624 19.83 34.72 -22.45
C PRO A 624 20.01 33.22 -22.63
N ILE A 625 19.50 32.43 -21.68
CA ILE A 625 19.63 30.98 -21.66
C ILE A 625 18.24 30.35 -21.69
N GLU A 626 18.04 29.36 -22.56
CA GLU A 626 16.79 28.61 -22.68
C GLU A 626 16.64 27.59 -21.55
N ALA A 627 15.49 27.57 -20.89
CA ALA A 627 15.19 26.64 -19.79
C ALA A 627 13.78 26.03 -19.92
N PRO A 628 13.56 24.80 -19.43
CA PRO A 628 12.26 24.15 -19.52
C PRO A 628 11.21 24.86 -18.65
N CYS A 629 10.08 25.22 -19.26
CA CYS A 629 8.93 25.85 -18.60
C CYS A 629 7.64 25.01 -18.78
N ARG A 630 6.58 25.33 -18.02
CA ARG A 630 5.32 24.61 -18.05
C ARG A 630 4.71 24.65 -19.47
N GLY A 631 4.31 23.48 -19.97
CA GLY A 631 3.65 23.38 -21.28
C GLY A 631 2.25 24.00 -21.29
N THR A 632 1.70 24.24 -22.49
CA THR A 632 0.37 24.83 -22.70
C THR A 632 -0.78 24.04 -22.07
N SER A 633 -0.59 22.75 -21.77
CA SER A 633 -1.47 22.00 -20.87
C SER A 633 -0.70 20.92 -20.11
N GLU A 634 -1.31 20.40 -19.04
CA GLU A 634 -0.75 19.41 -18.11
C GLU A 634 -0.29 18.09 -18.76
N ASN A 635 -0.69 17.83 -20.02
CA ASN A 635 -0.31 16.64 -20.80
C ASN A 635 0.56 16.94 -22.03
N HIS A 636 0.87 18.21 -22.30
CA HIS A 636 1.86 18.56 -23.33
C HIS A 636 3.29 18.33 -22.84
N ARG A 637 4.25 18.48 -23.75
CA ARG A 637 5.68 18.50 -23.41
C ARG A 637 6.04 19.81 -22.67
N PRO A 638 7.14 19.81 -21.90
CA PRO A 638 7.84 21.03 -21.49
C PRO A 638 7.90 22.08 -22.61
N GLY A 639 7.55 23.33 -22.29
CA GLY A 639 7.84 24.49 -23.12
C GLY A 639 9.27 25.01 -22.91
N ILE A 640 9.62 26.08 -23.60
CA ILE A 640 10.90 26.79 -23.44
C ILE A 640 10.62 28.20 -22.91
N GLY A 641 11.27 28.57 -21.81
CA GLY A 641 11.31 29.92 -21.25
C GLY A 641 12.73 30.50 -21.32
N LEU A 642 12.86 31.81 -21.16
CA LEU A 642 14.14 32.53 -21.26
C LEU A 642 14.62 33.00 -19.88
N LEU A 643 15.84 32.61 -19.50
CA LEU A 643 16.52 33.04 -18.29
C LEU A 643 17.55 34.13 -18.59
N ILE A 644 17.46 35.25 -17.88
CA ILE A 644 18.54 36.21 -17.69
C ILE A 644 19.12 35.96 -16.30
N ALA A 645 20.35 35.47 -16.22
CA ALA A 645 20.91 34.97 -14.96
C ALA A 645 22.03 35.87 -14.39
N PHE A 646 22.03 36.04 -13.08
CA PHE A 646 23.18 36.54 -12.31
C PHE A 646 23.97 35.36 -11.77
N ARG A 647 25.28 35.30 -12.03
CA ARG A 647 26.19 34.29 -11.48
C ARG A 647 26.79 34.73 -10.15
N LEU A 648 26.87 33.80 -9.20
CA LEU A 648 27.55 34.01 -7.92
C LEU A 648 28.33 32.75 -7.51
N MET A 649 29.57 32.92 -7.04
CA MET A 649 30.28 31.87 -6.32
C MET A 649 30.21 32.15 -4.82
N VAL A 650 29.58 31.26 -4.08
CA VAL A 650 29.43 31.36 -2.62
C VAL A 650 30.65 30.72 -1.96
N PRO A 651 31.32 31.40 -0.99
CA PRO A 651 32.48 30.84 -0.30
C PRO A 651 32.20 29.49 0.37
N ILE A 652 33.18 28.58 0.33
CA ILE A 652 33.07 27.22 0.88
C ILE A 652 32.74 27.20 2.39
N ASN A 653 33.22 28.19 3.14
CA ASN A 653 32.98 28.32 4.59
C ASN A 653 31.53 28.72 4.94
N THR A 654 30.74 29.18 3.96
CA THR A 654 29.37 29.65 4.16
C THR A 654 28.43 28.45 4.37
N ARG A 655 28.22 28.04 5.63
CA ARG A 655 27.43 26.85 5.97
C ARG A 655 25.93 26.94 5.62
N ARG A 656 25.36 28.14 5.58
CA ARG A 656 23.93 28.40 5.37
C ARG A 656 23.68 28.99 3.98
N ALA A 657 22.61 28.58 3.30
CA ALA A 657 22.24 29.18 2.02
C ALA A 657 21.87 30.68 2.19
N PRO A 658 22.07 31.51 1.15
CA PRO A 658 21.74 32.93 1.23
C PRO A 658 20.29 33.19 1.71
N GLY A 659 20.15 33.96 2.78
CA GLY A 659 18.86 34.33 3.36
C GLY A 659 18.07 33.23 4.10
N LYS A 660 16.73 33.37 4.08
CA LYS A 660 15.78 32.46 4.78
C LYS A 660 14.97 31.57 3.83
N LYS A 661 14.80 31.99 2.57
CA LYS A 661 13.98 31.33 1.55
C LYS A 661 14.77 30.39 0.64
N CYS A 662 16.10 30.46 0.64
CA CYS A 662 16.94 29.56 -0.13
C CYS A 662 17.38 28.34 0.69
N ALA A 663 17.79 27.28 0.00
CA ALA A 663 18.46 26.10 0.53
C ALA A 663 19.65 25.73 -0.39
N PHE A 664 20.54 24.87 0.09
CA PHE A 664 21.55 24.23 -0.77
C PHE A 664 21.04 22.85 -1.19
N ALA A 665 21.21 22.52 -2.46
CA ALA A 665 20.99 21.17 -3.01
C ALA A 665 22.23 20.72 -3.78
N PRO A 666 22.53 19.41 -3.87
CA PRO A 666 23.60 18.92 -4.72
C PRO A 666 23.34 19.27 -6.19
N LEU A 667 24.36 19.81 -6.88
CA LEU A 667 24.23 20.20 -8.30
C LEU A 667 23.87 19.00 -9.19
N THR A 668 24.33 17.80 -8.85
CA THR A 668 24.02 16.55 -9.57
C THR A 668 22.54 16.19 -9.51
N LEU A 669 21.94 16.25 -8.32
CA LEU A 669 20.49 16.04 -8.14
C LEU A 669 19.71 17.15 -8.84
N PHE A 670 20.13 18.42 -8.71
CA PHE A 670 19.45 19.54 -9.35
C PHE A 670 19.44 19.43 -10.88
N LYS A 671 20.58 19.08 -11.50
CA LYS A 671 20.68 18.80 -12.94
C LYS A 671 19.73 17.68 -13.37
N LEU A 672 19.67 16.58 -12.60
CA LEU A 672 18.74 15.49 -12.87
C LEU A 672 17.27 15.95 -12.76
N GLN A 673 16.93 16.79 -11.78
CA GLN A 673 15.58 17.31 -11.61
C GLN A 673 15.08 18.07 -12.85
N GLN A 674 15.97 18.76 -13.58
CA GLN A 674 15.62 19.46 -14.82
C GLN A 674 15.27 18.53 -16.01
N ARG A 675 15.61 17.23 -15.90
CA ARG A 675 15.41 16.22 -16.96
C ARG A 675 14.19 15.32 -16.72
N VAL A 676 13.70 15.23 -15.49
CA VAL A 676 12.64 14.29 -15.08
C VAL A 676 11.24 14.90 -15.03
N TYR A 677 11.02 16.03 -15.71
CA TYR A 677 9.69 16.60 -15.88
C TYR A 677 8.72 15.62 -16.58
N LYS A 678 7.43 15.76 -16.29
CA LYS A 678 6.37 14.98 -16.93
C LYS A 678 6.44 15.19 -18.45
N ASN A 679 6.36 14.11 -19.22
CA ASN A 679 6.42 14.12 -20.70
C ASN A 679 7.70 14.69 -21.34
N ALA A 680 8.81 14.83 -20.60
CA ALA A 680 10.10 15.23 -21.16
C ALA A 680 10.67 14.17 -22.15
N LEU A 681 11.43 14.62 -23.15
CA LEU A 681 12.07 13.71 -24.13
C LEU A 681 13.14 12.81 -23.49
N ASP A 682 13.78 13.28 -22.42
CA ASP A 682 14.85 12.60 -21.66
C ASP A 682 14.43 11.26 -21.03
N HIS A 683 13.12 11.01 -20.91
CA HIS A 683 12.58 9.70 -20.57
C HIS A 683 12.89 8.65 -21.64
N SER A 684 12.83 9.01 -22.92
CA SER A 684 13.09 8.08 -24.03
C SER A 684 14.57 7.67 -24.13
N PHE A 685 15.49 8.62 -23.91
CA PHE A 685 16.92 8.34 -23.79
C PHE A 685 17.22 7.44 -22.58
N PHE A 686 16.56 7.69 -21.44
CA PHE A 686 16.74 6.86 -20.25
C PHE A 686 16.27 5.42 -20.45
N VAL A 687 15.10 5.22 -21.09
CA VAL A 687 14.58 3.90 -21.44
C VAL A 687 15.62 3.10 -22.25
N ARG A 688 16.20 3.71 -23.30
CA ARG A 688 17.25 3.05 -24.11
C ARG A 688 18.49 2.71 -23.29
N ALA A 689 18.92 3.60 -22.39
CA ALA A 689 20.05 3.35 -21.51
C ALA A 689 19.81 2.16 -20.58
N ILE A 690 18.62 2.05 -19.96
CA ILE A 690 18.22 0.90 -19.14
C ILE A 690 18.23 -0.39 -19.97
N TYR A 691 17.57 -0.40 -21.14
CA TYR A 691 17.52 -1.61 -21.98
C TYR A 691 18.92 -2.08 -22.42
N ARG A 692 19.86 -1.16 -22.65
CA ARG A 692 21.27 -1.49 -22.91
C ARG A 692 21.98 -2.05 -21.67
N GLU A 693 21.79 -1.43 -20.51
CA GLU A 693 22.40 -1.82 -19.23
C GLU A 693 21.96 -3.23 -18.79
N PHE A 694 20.66 -3.52 -18.86
CA PHE A 694 20.08 -4.82 -18.47
C PHE A 694 20.06 -5.85 -19.61
N SER A 695 20.57 -5.51 -20.80
CA SER A 695 20.67 -6.41 -21.97
C SER A 695 21.33 -7.78 -21.69
N PRO A 696 22.44 -7.86 -20.93
CA PRO A 696 23.08 -9.14 -20.62
C PRO A 696 22.18 -10.09 -19.81
N ILE A 697 21.35 -9.53 -18.92
CA ILE A 697 20.42 -10.29 -18.07
C ILE A 697 19.31 -10.90 -18.94
N PHE A 698 18.71 -10.13 -19.86
CA PHE A 698 17.73 -10.69 -20.82
C PHE A 698 18.33 -11.81 -21.67
N ALA A 699 19.59 -11.66 -22.09
CA ALA A 699 20.28 -12.67 -22.88
C ALA A 699 20.56 -13.97 -22.09
N ALA A 700 20.80 -13.87 -20.78
CA ALA A 700 20.90 -15.03 -19.89
C ALA A 700 19.54 -15.73 -19.72
N THR A 701 18.51 -14.99 -19.30
CA THR A 701 17.15 -15.55 -19.08
C THR A 701 16.57 -16.19 -20.35
N ALA A 702 16.81 -15.61 -21.52
CA ALA A 702 16.38 -16.17 -22.80
C ALA A 702 17.12 -17.47 -23.15
N ARG A 703 18.40 -17.61 -22.76
CA ARG A 703 19.16 -18.86 -22.95
C ARG A 703 18.63 -19.97 -22.05
N ASP A 704 18.39 -19.68 -20.77
CA ASP A 704 17.87 -20.68 -19.82
C ASP A 704 16.50 -21.19 -20.25
N CYS A 705 15.58 -20.30 -20.63
CA CYS A 705 14.28 -20.71 -21.18
C CYS A 705 14.41 -21.51 -22.49
N SER A 706 15.48 -21.31 -23.27
CA SER A 706 15.77 -22.13 -24.46
C SER A 706 16.41 -23.49 -24.11
N GLN A 707 17.22 -23.56 -23.05
CA GLN A 707 17.82 -24.80 -22.55
C GLN A 707 16.78 -25.67 -21.85
N GLU A 708 15.92 -25.08 -21.03
CA GLU A 708 14.75 -25.75 -20.44
C GLU A 708 13.84 -26.32 -21.53
N LYS A 709 13.54 -25.54 -22.59
CA LYS A 709 12.80 -26.04 -23.76
C LYS A 709 13.55 -27.16 -24.51
N LYS A 710 14.88 -27.10 -24.63
CA LYS A 710 15.68 -28.19 -25.23
C LYS A 710 15.66 -29.45 -24.36
N LEU A 711 15.79 -29.32 -23.05
CA LEU A 711 15.71 -30.43 -22.08
C LEU A 711 14.30 -31.05 -22.11
N LEU A 712 13.25 -30.24 -22.14
CA LEU A 712 11.86 -30.71 -22.31
C LEU A 712 11.61 -31.36 -23.69
N SER A 713 12.29 -30.90 -24.75
CA SER A 713 12.20 -31.53 -26.08
C SER A 713 12.94 -32.87 -26.17
N SER A 714 14.01 -33.05 -25.38
CA SER A 714 14.70 -34.34 -25.21
C SER A 714 13.77 -35.41 -24.61
N TRP A 715 12.82 -35.00 -23.76
CA TRP A 715 11.90 -35.88 -23.05
C TRP A 715 10.52 -36.06 -23.73
N ARG A 716 10.32 -35.56 -24.96
CA ARG A 716 9.10 -35.83 -25.75
C ARG A 716 9.36 -35.97 -27.24
N GLN A 717 9.42 -37.22 -27.73
CA GLN A 717 8.99 -37.50 -29.09
C GLN A 717 7.47 -37.32 -29.23
N THR A 718 7.04 -36.82 -30.40
CA THR A 718 5.64 -36.67 -30.85
C THR A 718 4.76 -35.60 -30.18
N ARG A 719 4.87 -34.35 -30.66
CA ARG A 719 3.75 -33.65 -31.33
C ARG A 719 4.23 -32.37 -32.00
N GLU A 720 3.93 -32.22 -33.29
CA GLU A 720 4.19 -30.98 -34.03
C GLU A 720 3.41 -29.80 -33.44
N TYR A 721 4.07 -28.65 -33.34
CA TYR A 721 3.45 -27.33 -33.26
C TYR A 721 4.22 -26.39 -34.20
N GLY A 722 3.47 -25.70 -35.06
CA GLY A 722 4.01 -25.10 -36.28
C GLY A 722 4.92 -23.88 -36.10
N HIS A 723 5.79 -23.68 -37.09
CA HIS A 723 6.53 -22.44 -37.30
C HIS A 723 5.57 -21.27 -37.59
N VAL A 724 5.80 -20.10 -36.98
CA VAL A 724 5.13 -18.85 -37.36
C VAL A 724 6.08 -18.03 -38.23
N GLU A 725 5.79 -17.97 -39.53
CA GLU A 725 6.50 -17.07 -40.46
C GLU A 725 5.90 -15.66 -40.40
N LEU A 726 6.74 -14.63 -40.58
CA LEU A 726 6.41 -13.22 -40.36
C LEU A 726 6.58 -12.43 -41.67
N GLU A 727 5.65 -11.54 -41.96
CA GLU A 727 5.62 -10.65 -43.13
C GLU A 727 5.60 -9.18 -42.69
N VAL A 728 6.22 -8.29 -43.47
CA VAL A 728 6.31 -6.85 -43.16
C VAL A 728 5.37 -6.07 -44.09
N VAL A 729 4.54 -5.20 -43.53
CA VAL A 729 3.55 -4.37 -44.25
C VAL A 729 3.68 -2.91 -43.83
N GLU A 730 3.69 -1.98 -44.77
CA GLU A 730 3.68 -0.53 -44.51
C GLU A 730 2.26 0.04 -44.48
N GLU A 731 1.99 0.89 -43.50
CA GLU A 731 0.73 1.64 -43.31
C GLU A 731 1.07 3.04 -42.75
N HIS A 732 0.19 4.05 -42.86
CA HIS A 732 0.51 5.43 -42.44
C HIS A 732 -0.33 5.91 -41.25
N ASP A 733 0.24 6.78 -40.41
CA ASP A 733 -0.41 7.33 -39.21
C ASP A 733 -1.39 8.49 -39.54
N PRO A 734 -2.24 8.92 -38.58
CA PRO A 734 -3.21 10.00 -38.80
C PRO A 734 -2.61 11.39 -39.10
N PHE A 735 -1.29 11.53 -39.03
CA PHE A 735 -0.53 12.75 -39.27
C PHE A 735 0.42 12.62 -40.46
N GLY A 736 0.34 11.53 -41.23
CA GLY A 736 1.01 11.32 -42.52
C GLY A 736 2.33 10.52 -42.49
N ASN A 737 2.75 9.95 -41.36
CA ASN A 737 4.03 9.25 -41.27
C ASN A 737 3.90 7.74 -41.58
N ALA A 738 4.84 7.18 -42.34
CA ALA A 738 4.88 5.74 -42.65
C ALA A 738 5.29 4.90 -41.42
N ILE A 739 4.65 3.73 -41.28
CA ILE A 739 4.85 2.74 -40.20
C ILE A 739 4.97 1.35 -40.83
N THR A 740 6.13 0.71 -40.68
CA THR A 740 6.30 -0.72 -40.96
C THR A 740 5.78 -1.57 -39.80
N ARG A 741 4.94 -2.57 -40.10
CA ARG A 741 4.40 -3.53 -39.13
C ARG A 741 4.78 -4.94 -39.53
N ILE A 742 5.34 -5.69 -38.59
CA ILE A 742 5.52 -7.14 -38.73
C ILE A 742 4.22 -7.85 -38.30
N VAL A 743 3.66 -8.65 -39.20
CA VAL A 743 2.42 -9.42 -39.00
C VAL A 743 2.74 -10.90 -39.22
N PRO A 744 2.22 -11.86 -38.42
CA PRO A 744 2.31 -13.27 -38.78
C PRO A 744 1.65 -13.47 -40.15
N LYS A 745 2.42 -14.03 -41.09
CA LYS A 745 2.04 -14.18 -42.50
C LYS A 745 0.77 -15.01 -42.57
N ARG A 746 -0.33 -14.33 -42.85
CA ARG A 746 -1.66 -14.92 -42.76
C ARG A 746 -1.89 -15.74 -44.03
N GLU A 747 -1.67 -17.05 -43.97
CA GLU A 747 -2.02 -17.93 -45.07
C GLU A 747 -3.46 -17.65 -45.50
N LYS A 748 -3.62 -17.27 -46.78
CA LYS A 748 -4.93 -17.08 -47.42
C LYS A 748 -5.56 -18.43 -47.74
N GLN A 749 -5.77 -19.27 -46.72
CA GLN A 749 -6.76 -20.34 -46.85
C GLN A 749 -8.15 -19.75 -46.65
N LEU A 750 -8.83 -19.52 -47.77
CA LEU A 750 -10.29 -19.49 -47.77
C LEU A 750 -10.79 -20.83 -47.22
N GLN A 751 -11.42 -20.81 -46.05
CA GLN A 751 -12.45 -21.79 -45.71
C GLN A 751 -13.42 -21.20 -44.70
N ALA A 752 -14.70 -21.49 -44.89
CA ALA A 752 -15.79 -20.80 -44.23
C ALA A 752 -15.83 -21.06 -42.73
N ARG A 753 -16.19 -20.03 -41.95
CA ARG A 753 -16.67 -20.24 -40.57
C ARG A 753 -17.89 -21.16 -40.61
N PRO A 754 -17.98 -22.20 -39.77
CA PRO A 754 -19.24 -22.93 -39.61
C PRO A 754 -20.27 -21.97 -39.00
N THR A 755 -21.41 -21.80 -39.66
CA THR A 755 -22.54 -21.05 -39.11
C THR A 755 -23.14 -21.78 -37.91
N LEU A 756 -23.83 -21.01 -37.06
CA LEU A 756 -24.47 -21.48 -35.81
C LEU A 756 -25.48 -22.63 -35.99
N GLU A 757 -25.93 -22.89 -37.22
CA GLU A 757 -26.81 -24.01 -37.56
C GLU A 757 -26.16 -25.38 -37.31
N ARG A 758 -24.84 -25.53 -37.53
CA ARG A 758 -24.16 -26.83 -37.39
C ARG A 758 -23.88 -27.25 -35.94
N LEU A 759 -24.04 -26.33 -34.99
CA LEU A 759 -24.02 -26.63 -33.54
C LEU A 759 -25.40 -27.02 -33.01
N ARG A 760 -26.48 -26.61 -33.68
CA ARG A 760 -27.85 -27.00 -33.32
C ARG A 760 -28.12 -28.46 -33.71
N THR A 761 -27.66 -28.86 -34.91
CA THR A 761 -27.74 -30.24 -35.39
C THR A 761 -26.99 -31.28 -34.53
N LEU A 762 -26.05 -30.87 -33.67
CA LEU A 762 -25.36 -31.80 -32.74
C LEU A 762 -26.05 -31.92 -31.37
N TRP A 763 -26.98 -31.00 -31.05
CA TRP A 763 -27.72 -31.02 -29.79
C TRP A 763 -29.03 -31.79 -29.92
N ASP A 764 -29.74 -31.61 -31.04
CA ASP A 764 -31.05 -32.25 -31.28
C ASP A 764 -30.95 -33.75 -31.64
N THR A 765 -29.76 -34.26 -32.03
CA THR A 765 -29.54 -35.72 -32.20
C THR A 765 -29.34 -36.48 -30.88
N ARG A 766 -29.41 -35.81 -29.73
CA ARG A 766 -29.25 -36.45 -28.40
C ARG A 766 -30.54 -36.59 -27.58
N LEU A 767 -31.66 -36.03 -28.05
CA LEU A 767 -32.97 -36.10 -27.40
C LEU A 767 -34.04 -36.34 -28.46
N GLY A 768 -34.37 -37.62 -28.70
CA GLY A 768 -35.38 -37.97 -29.69
C GLY A 768 -36.78 -37.49 -29.30
N ARG A 769 -37.36 -36.57 -30.08
CA ARG A 769 -38.81 -36.34 -30.14
C ARG A 769 -39.24 -35.76 -31.49
N SER A 770 -40.52 -35.92 -31.79
CA SER A 770 -41.10 -35.71 -33.11
C SER A 770 -41.10 -34.26 -33.59
N ARG A 771 -41.05 -34.16 -34.92
CA ARG A 771 -41.33 -32.99 -35.77
C ARG A 771 -42.82 -32.58 -35.68
N ASP A 772 -43.08 -31.29 -35.84
CA ASP A 772 -44.22 -30.69 -36.56
C ASP A 772 -43.93 -29.20 -36.89
N GLU A 773 -44.75 -28.59 -37.76
CA GLU A 773 -44.35 -27.51 -38.68
C GLU A 773 -44.92 -26.09 -38.37
N ASN A 774 -44.56 -25.13 -39.24
CA ASN A 774 -45.16 -23.79 -39.50
C ASN A 774 -44.88 -22.62 -38.52
N ASP A 775 -44.70 -21.36 -38.92
CA ASP A 775 -44.47 -20.63 -40.18
C ASP A 775 -44.38 -19.11 -39.80
N THR A 776 -43.97 -18.22 -40.73
CA THR A 776 -44.15 -16.74 -40.71
C THR A 776 -43.48 -15.89 -39.59
N SER A 777 -42.52 -15.00 -39.89
CA SER A 777 -42.64 -13.62 -40.43
C SER A 777 -42.99 -12.54 -39.39
N GLU A 778 -42.06 -11.62 -39.11
CA GLU A 778 -42.22 -10.17 -39.44
C GLU A 778 -40.98 -9.31 -39.11
N ARG A 779 -41.06 -8.01 -39.41
CA ARG A 779 -39.95 -7.05 -39.64
C ARG A 779 -40.15 -5.77 -38.83
N SER A 780 -39.10 -4.94 -38.74
CA SER A 780 -39.08 -3.56 -38.17
C SER A 780 -39.04 -3.45 -36.63
N GLU A 781 -38.43 -2.44 -35.99
CA GLU A 781 -37.54 -1.36 -36.49
C GLU A 781 -36.68 -0.75 -35.35
N ARG A 782 -35.71 0.09 -35.73
CA ARG A 782 -35.09 1.24 -34.98
C ARG A 782 -33.91 1.07 -33.99
N GLN A 783 -32.86 1.78 -34.39
CA GLN A 783 -32.01 2.71 -33.61
C GLN A 783 -30.94 2.16 -32.64
N LYS A 784 -29.74 2.02 -33.21
CA LYS A 784 -28.45 2.16 -32.48
C LYS A 784 -28.20 3.63 -32.13
N PRO A 785 -27.46 3.90 -31.03
CA PRO A 785 -26.35 4.83 -31.08
C PRO A 785 -25.00 4.12 -30.90
N ILE A 786 -23.98 4.68 -31.54
CA ILE A 786 -22.63 4.12 -31.63
C ILE A 786 -21.87 4.31 -30.31
N ARG A 787 -21.30 3.24 -29.75
CA ARG A 787 -20.20 3.31 -28.77
C ARG A 787 -18.97 2.65 -29.37
N ALA A 788 -18.08 3.48 -29.92
CA ALA A 788 -16.74 3.04 -30.26
C ALA A 788 -15.91 2.89 -28.98
N ALA A 789 -15.29 1.73 -28.80
CA ALA A 789 -14.27 1.48 -27.80
C ALA A 789 -13.00 1.03 -28.55
N SER A 790 -12.17 2.00 -28.94
CA SER A 790 -10.88 1.74 -29.58
C SER A 790 -9.83 1.37 -28.53
N TYR A 791 -9.22 0.20 -28.70
CA TYR A 791 -8.02 -0.23 -27.99
C TYR A 791 -6.76 0.44 -28.59
N GLN A 792 -5.62 0.28 -27.88
CA GLN A 792 -4.25 0.69 -28.27
C GLN A 792 -3.98 2.21 -28.13
N SER A 793 -2.73 2.66 -27.90
CA SER A 793 -1.43 2.03 -28.21
C SER A 793 -0.37 2.12 -27.09
N MET A 794 0.69 1.30 -27.25
CA MET A 794 1.91 1.29 -26.45
C MET A 794 3.07 1.94 -27.21
N GLY A 795 4.10 2.40 -26.47
CA GLY A 795 5.50 1.97 -26.60
C GLY A 795 6.21 2.05 -27.97
N ILE A 796 7.37 2.72 -27.98
CA ILE A 796 8.18 3.08 -29.17
C ILE A 796 9.50 2.28 -29.24
N LEU A 797 10.00 1.95 -30.44
CA LEU A 797 11.43 2.08 -30.78
C LEU A 797 11.70 2.18 -32.30
N VAL A 798 12.94 2.51 -32.67
CA VAL A 798 13.32 3.43 -33.78
C VAL A 798 14.22 2.79 -34.85
N SER A 799 13.99 3.20 -36.12
CA SER A 799 14.96 3.33 -37.24
C SER A 799 14.22 4.00 -38.44
N THR A 800 14.77 4.82 -39.35
CA THR A 800 16.08 5.51 -39.50
C THR A 800 15.92 6.74 -40.45
N GLU A 801 17.04 7.41 -40.82
CA GLU A 801 17.23 8.38 -41.92
C GLU A 801 16.51 9.75 -41.92
N VAL A 802 17.32 10.82 -41.95
CA VAL A 802 17.00 12.11 -42.59
C VAL A 802 18.16 12.44 -43.51
N ALA A 803 17.90 12.53 -44.81
CA ALA A 803 18.89 12.94 -45.80
C ALA A 803 19.28 14.42 -45.62
N ARG A 804 20.57 14.73 -45.76
CA ARG A 804 21.05 16.09 -46.01
C ARG A 804 21.43 16.20 -47.49
N ASP A 805 20.76 17.13 -48.17
CA ASP A 805 21.14 17.55 -49.51
C ASP A 805 22.26 18.59 -49.40
N VAL A 806 23.45 18.30 -49.96
CA VAL A 806 24.56 19.25 -50.09
C VAL A 806 25.18 19.10 -51.48
N LYS A 807 24.99 20.13 -52.29
CA LYS A 807 25.57 20.26 -53.63
C LYS A 807 27.09 20.48 -53.61
N HIS A 808 27.73 20.00 -54.68
CA HIS A 808 29.06 20.35 -55.18
C HIS A 808 30.28 20.11 -54.29
N SER A 809 31.12 19.15 -54.68
CA SER A 809 32.30 19.46 -55.52
C SER A 809 32.86 18.21 -56.21
N SER A 810 33.30 18.36 -57.46
CA SER A 810 34.23 17.45 -58.15
C SER A 810 35.57 17.38 -57.39
N ASP A 811 36.37 16.30 -57.44
CA ASP A 811 37.19 15.95 -58.62
C ASP A 811 37.84 14.55 -58.56
N LYS A 812 38.32 14.06 -59.72
CA LYS A 812 39.30 12.98 -60.05
C LYS A 812 39.47 11.76 -59.11
N ARG A 813 39.19 10.53 -59.58
CA ARG A 813 40.09 9.63 -60.36
C ARG A 813 41.39 9.23 -59.67
N ASN A 814 41.57 7.92 -59.42
CA ASN A 814 42.52 7.12 -60.21
C ASN A 814 42.24 5.61 -60.09
N ASP A 815 42.61 4.88 -61.14
CA ASP A 815 42.47 3.43 -61.28
C ASP A 815 43.46 2.64 -60.40
N GLU A 816 43.11 1.39 -60.04
CA GLU A 816 43.88 0.25 -60.54
C GLU A 816 43.11 -1.09 -60.46
N LYS A 817 43.45 -2.02 -61.37
CA LYS A 817 42.78 -3.31 -61.56
C LYS A 817 43.56 -4.45 -60.89
N GLY A 818 42.89 -5.35 -60.19
CA GLY A 818 43.51 -6.57 -59.65
C GLY A 818 42.51 -7.69 -59.35
N LYS A 819 42.54 -8.76 -60.16
CA LYS A 819 41.89 -10.08 -59.96
C LYS A 819 42.06 -10.52 -58.48
N GLY A 820 41.09 -11.05 -57.75
CA GLY A 820 39.97 -11.92 -58.14
C GLY A 820 40.22 -13.34 -57.60
N PHE A 821 39.47 -13.77 -56.58
CA PHE A 821 39.36 -15.18 -56.19
C PHE A 821 38.08 -15.45 -55.37
N ASP A 822 37.63 -16.71 -55.38
CA ASP A 822 36.26 -17.12 -55.06
C ASP A 822 35.84 -17.11 -53.58
N THR A 823 34.52 -17.13 -53.43
CA THR A 823 33.75 -17.23 -52.19
C THR A 823 34.14 -18.39 -51.27
N LYS A 824 34.20 -18.11 -49.96
CA LYS A 824 33.65 -18.99 -48.92
C LYS A 824 33.08 -18.17 -47.77
N GLN A 825 31.87 -18.52 -47.33
CA GLN A 825 31.15 -17.80 -46.28
C GLN A 825 31.88 -17.90 -44.93
N GLY A 826 32.03 -16.75 -44.27
CA GLY A 826 32.52 -16.65 -42.90
C GLY A 826 31.81 -15.50 -42.18
N ASN A 827 31.41 -15.73 -40.93
CA ASN A 827 30.69 -14.75 -40.11
C ASN A 827 31.36 -13.37 -40.10
N ARG A 828 30.62 -12.34 -40.50
CA ARG A 828 30.90 -10.96 -40.09
C ARG A 828 29.77 -10.47 -39.19
N GLY A 829 30.04 -10.49 -37.89
CA GLY A 829 29.22 -9.72 -36.96
C GLY A 829 29.34 -8.24 -37.30
N VAL A 830 28.20 -7.57 -37.48
CA VAL A 830 28.16 -6.12 -37.65
C VAL A 830 28.39 -5.50 -36.28
N THR A 831 29.66 -5.19 -35.96
CA THR A 831 29.99 -4.22 -34.91
C THR A 831 29.56 -2.84 -35.40
N ALA A 832 28.27 -2.54 -35.26
CA ALA A 832 27.78 -1.18 -35.37
C ALA A 832 28.46 -0.37 -34.27
N VAL A 833 29.38 0.52 -34.66
CA VAL A 833 29.88 1.58 -33.78
C VAL A 833 28.73 2.55 -33.60
N VAL A 834 27.84 2.23 -32.66
CA VAL A 834 26.80 3.13 -32.20
C VAL A 834 27.52 4.30 -31.55
N SER A 835 27.41 5.48 -32.16
CA SER A 835 27.86 6.75 -31.58
C SER A 835 27.36 6.84 -30.15
N GLU A 836 28.24 7.16 -29.20
CA GLU A 836 27.83 7.33 -27.81
C GLU A 836 26.71 8.38 -27.74
N ASP A 837 25.51 7.97 -27.32
CA ASP A 837 24.37 8.85 -27.07
C ASP A 837 24.72 9.77 -25.88
N VAL A 838 25.43 10.87 -26.18
CA VAL A 838 25.77 11.91 -25.20
C VAL A 838 24.47 12.53 -24.71
N GLU A 839 24.23 12.49 -23.40
CA GLU A 839 23.03 13.08 -22.82
C GLU A 839 22.93 14.58 -23.16
N PRO A 840 21.75 15.09 -23.53
CA PRO A 840 21.60 16.48 -23.94
C PRO A 840 22.03 17.44 -22.83
N GLN A 841 22.80 18.47 -23.18
CA GLN A 841 23.24 19.49 -22.23
C GLN A 841 22.03 20.26 -21.70
N THR A 842 21.97 20.44 -20.38
CA THR A 842 20.93 21.24 -19.73
C THR A 842 21.34 22.70 -19.64
N PHE A 843 20.39 23.61 -19.45
CA PHE A 843 20.66 25.01 -19.16
C PHE A 843 21.57 25.20 -17.92
N VAL A 844 21.54 24.24 -16.99
CA VAL A 844 22.39 24.20 -15.80
C VAL A 844 23.84 23.85 -16.17
N ASP A 845 24.06 23.03 -17.19
CA ASP A 845 25.40 22.75 -17.71
C ASP A 845 26.00 23.98 -18.41
N GLU A 846 25.19 24.72 -19.18
CA GLU A 846 25.61 25.98 -19.79
C GLU A 846 25.94 27.04 -18.73
N LEU A 847 25.04 27.29 -17.77
CA LEU A 847 25.28 28.20 -16.63
C LEU A 847 26.53 27.81 -15.84
N PHE A 848 26.72 26.53 -15.57
CA PHE A 848 27.89 26.03 -14.84
C PHE A 848 29.19 26.26 -15.64
N GLN A 849 29.20 25.98 -16.94
CA GLN A 849 30.36 26.28 -17.80
C GLN A 849 30.69 27.77 -17.82
N ILE A 850 29.69 28.65 -17.93
CA ILE A 850 29.89 30.12 -17.92
C ILE A 850 30.46 30.59 -16.57
N CYS A 851 30.03 30.00 -15.46
CA CYS A 851 30.55 30.29 -14.13
C CYS A 851 32.00 29.84 -13.96
N VAL A 852 32.35 28.63 -14.41
CA VAL A 852 33.69 28.04 -14.19
C VAL A 852 34.74 28.60 -15.15
N LYS A 853 34.42 28.76 -16.45
CA LYS A 853 35.36 29.28 -17.46
C LYS A 853 35.89 30.69 -17.12
N ASN A 854 35.09 31.52 -16.47
CA ASN A 854 35.46 32.88 -16.08
C ASN A 854 36.14 32.96 -14.69
N SER A 855 36.35 31.84 -13.99
CA SER A 855 36.96 31.82 -12.64
C SER A 855 38.41 31.34 -12.58
N GLY A 856 39.04 31.04 -13.72
CA GLY A 856 40.49 30.83 -13.79
C GLY A 856 41.05 29.65 -12.99
N MET A 857 40.26 28.61 -12.74
CA MET A 857 40.79 27.35 -12.19
C MET A 857 41.34 26.46 -13.31
N PRO A 858 42.48 25.77 -13.12
CA PRO A 858 42.91 24.70 -14.02
C PRO A 858 41.92 23.52 -13.98
N HIS A 859 41.89 22.78 -15.09
CA HIS A 859 41.04 21.60 -15.31
C HIS A 859 41.31 20.43 -14.36
#